data_AF-A0A661ML85-F1
#
_entry.id   AF-A0A661ML85-F1
#
_cell.length_a   1.000
_cell.length_b   1.000
_cell.length_c   1.000
_cell.angle_alpha   90.00
_cell.angle_beta   90.00
_cell.angle_gamma   90.00
#
_symmetry.space_group_name_H-M   'P 1'
#
loop_
_entity.id
_entity.type
_entity.pdbx_description
1 polymer ?
#
loop_
_entity_poly.entity_id
_entity_poly.type
_entity_poly.pdbx_seq_one_letter_code
_entity_poly.pdbx_strand_id
1 'polypeptide(L)'
;MKKVSLIGILLLIFIASVGIGDDTCIFPPDQDLNAFVSFTAPVIPPSDTISGNFVYLALFRPMKGNFWEGNVVKFGLDEEGNIIDANGDPALNTQGNLKPDAVPIWATRNWANLTESNYVHNSNRKIYTYLGVSRSLSDSTNEFRSSNSLITESVLGNPTHTISEIIRYVRGADVFDEDADGDTNENRSFITGDVMHSSPLVVKSRYADGSSETYVFFGANDGMLHAVLDTTTTASGVTTTSGDEAWAFIPPDQLHKLKDLVEGTSHPYFVDSSPKAFSIDVDGDGVLDSADGDRIILICGERKGGSSYFALDITDPENPSFLWRISQSDDASSLDLPAGASPDVVIPQLGETWCEPVFGRVKTSDDDTIGTRVFFVGAGYSPDNTAGKAILAINPLDGSIARQFKNGVAEIVGMDFSIPSSVVAIDEDENGFTDKLYVGDTGGQIWRVGRFRDAEHKPLPFPHANENIMSWTAHRIFISGDPTPPSPRRKFFYPPTVALEQGYDLLLTGTGDRENPCSTGSNDRIYAIKDLHDDLTLTELDLVDVTDAPPVPDLDSDTADKDGNGYTDRGWYIRLAPGEKVLEKGLLFNKVYYVPTFTPDSGLGESRIYALQYKTGAAAGLFTDEGMDTWSRVIGVGISSKPVLYVGRSRFKLFSSTGTSYVPAPGSPAASKAAILEIEPLAPPSNLFYLWWMVF
;
A
#
# COMPACT_ATOMS: atom_id res chain seq x y z
N MET A 1 -41.25 -24.12 53.82
CA MET A 1 -42.08 -23.31 52.90
C MET A 1 -41.81 -21.84 53.26
N LYS A 2 -41.24 -20.94 52.47
CA LYS A 2 -40.86 -20.86 51.06
C LYS A 2 -39.43 -20.27 51.01
N LYS A 3 -38.55 -20.84 50.18
CA LYS A 3 -37.29 -20.22 49.76
C LYS A 3 -37.65 -19.14 48.74
N VAL A 4 -37.24 -17.90 48.96
CA VAL A 4 -37.21 -16.86 47.91
C VAL A 4 -35.73 -16.60 47.65
N SER A 5 -35.30 -17.05 46.48
CA SER A 5 -33.96 -16.83 45.94
C SER A 5 -33.88 -15.41 45.42
N LEU A 6 -32.97 -14.61 45.97
CA LEU A 6 -32.60 -13.31 45.43
C LEU A 6 -31.50 -13.56 44.39
N ILE A 7 -31.90 -13.75 43.13
CA ILE A 7 -30.98 -13.75 42.00
C ILE A 7 -30.59 -12.28 41.77
N GLY A 8 -29.40 -11.92 42.25
CA GLY A 8 -28.74 -10.68 41.86
C GLY A 8 -28.28 -10.82 40.41
N ILE A 9 -29.05 -10.24 39.49
CA ILE A 9 -28.62 -9.98 38.12
C ILE A 9 -27.54 -8.90 38.21
N LEU A 10 -26.28 -9.32 38.25
CA LEU A 10 -25.15 -8.45 38.00
C LEU A 10 -25.15 -8.20 36.49
N LEU A 11 -25.85 -7.14 36.07
CA LEU A 11 -25.79 -6.62 34.72
C LEU A 11 -24.37 -6.04 34.54
N LEU A 12 -23.42 -6.89 34.14
CA LEU A 12 -22.18 -6.42 33.54
C LEU A 12 -22.58 -5.73 32.25
N ILE A 13 -22.73 -4.41 32.34
CA ILE A 13 -22.69 -3.53 31.18
C ILE A 13 -21.26 -3.63 30.65
N PHE A 14 -21.01 -4.65 29.83
CA PHE A 14 -20.02 -4.56 28.79
C PHE A 14 -20.55 -3.51 27.82
N ILE A 15 -20.29 -2.24 28.10
CA ILE A 15 -20.01 -1.30 27.02
C ILE A 15 -18.64 -1.76 26.52
N ALA A 16 -18.64 -2.80 25.68
CA ALA A 16 -17.67 -2.82 24.62
C ALA A 16 -18.04 -1.60 23.78
N SER A 17 -17.40 -0.46 24.06
CA SER A 17 -17.06 0.42 22.96
C SER A 17 -16.15 -0.44 22.09
N VAL A 18 -16.75 -1.20 21.19
CA VAL A 18 -16.09 -1.58 19.95
C VAL A 18 -15.96 -0.24 19.25
N GLY A 19 -14.95 0.53 19.66
CA GLY A 19 -14.37 1.51 18.76
C GLY A 19 -13.98 0.66 17.58
N ILE A 20 -14.69 0.85 16.47
CA ILE A 20 -14.27 0.35 15.18
C ILE A 20 -12.99 1.16 14.94
N GLY A 21 -11.87 0.63 15.43
CA GLY A 21 -10.58 1.23 15.22
C GLY A 21 -10.30 1.06 13.73
N ASP A 22 -10.15 2.18 13.05
CA ASP A 22 -9.46 2.30 11.78
C ASP A 22 -9.06 3.76 11.61
N ASP A 23 -8.50 4.07 10.45
CA ASP A 23 -7.93 5.38 10.19
C ASP A 23 -8.97 6.51 10.14
N THR A 24 -10.27 6.18 10.05
CA THR A 24 -11.33 7.18 10.16
C THR A 24 -11.38 7.80 11.56
N CYS A 25 -10.85 7.13 12.59
CA CYS A 25 -10.78 7.66 13.96
C CYS A 25 -9.94 8.94 14.07
N ILE A 26 -9.06 9.19 13.10
CA ILE A 26 -8.21 10.38 13.03
C ILE A 26 -9.07 11.60 12.69
N PHE A 27 -10.18 11.41 11.99
CA PHE A 27 -11.02 12.48 11.48
C PHE A 27 -12.30 12.63 12.31
N PRO A 28 -12.76 13.86 12.58
CA PRO A 28 -14.04 14.08 13.22
C PRO A 28 -15.19 13.61 12.29
N PRO A 29 -16.10 12.74 12.75
CA PRO A 29 -17.12 12.13 11.88
C PRO A 29 -18.21 13.10 11.39
N ASP A 30 -18.38 14.25 12.08
CA ASP A 30 -19.48 15.19 11.84
C ASP A 30 -19.03 16.50 11.17
N GLN A 31 -17.81 16.55 10.60
CA GLN A 31 -17.26 17.76 10.00
C GLN A 31 -16.56 17.48 8.68
N ASP A 32 -16.84 18.33 7.68
CA ASP A 32 -16.02 18.40 6.48
C ASP A 32 -14.62 18.89 6.87
N LEU A 33 -13.59 18.18 6.41
CA LEU A 33 -12.25 18.72 6.50
C LEU A 33 -12.12 19.82 5.45
N ASN A 34 -11.62 20.99 5.86
CA ASN A 34 -11.49 22.14 4.96
C ASN A 34 -10.41 21.96 3.87
N ALA A 35 -9.72 20.82 3.83
CA ALA A 35 -8.66 20.58 2.87
C ALA A 35 -8.36 19.10 2.63
N PHE A 36 -7.66 18.87 1.53
CA PHE A 36 -7.09 17.59 1.18
C PHE A 36 -5.94 17.20 2.11
N VAL A 37 -5.82 15.90 2.34
CA VAL A 37 -4.72 15.22 3.02
C VAL A 37 -4.24 14.06 2.15
N SER A 38 -3.10 13.46 2.51
CA SER A 38 -2.59 12.27 1.82
C SER A 38 -1.87 11.35 2.81
N PHE A 39 -2.16 10.06 2.71
CA PHE A 39 -1.43 9.00 3.40
C PHE A 39 -0.52 8.20 2.47
N THR A 40 -0.58 8.48 1.16
CA THR A 40 0.17 7.76 0.13
C THR A 40 1.44 8.53 -0.21
N ALA A 41 2.50 7.80 -0.55
CA ALA A 41 3.75 8.44 -0.90
C ALA A 41 3.64 9.10 -2.28
N PRO A 42 4.34 10.23 -2.51
CA PRO A 42 4.43 10.80 -3.85
C PRO A 42 5.01 9.78 -4.84
N VAL A 43 4.36 9.62 -5.99
CA VAL A 43 4.80 8.67 -7.02
C VAL A 43 5.61 9.42 -8.05
N ILE A 44 6.88 9.05 -8.19
CA ILE A 44 7.82 9.65 -9.13
C ILE A 44 8.30 8.54 -10.08
N PRO A 45 7.74 8.45 -11.30
CA PRO A 45 8.19 7.45 -12.26
C PRO A 45 9.68 7.63 -12.57
N PRO A 46 10.45 6.55 -12.70
CA PRO A 46 11.85 6.66 -13.11
C PRO A 46 11.97 7.16 -14.56
N SER A 47 13.07 7.85 -14.84
CA SER A 47 13.52 8.20 -16.19
C SER A 47 14.96 7.68 -16.34
N ASP A 48 15.09 6.54 -17.00
CA ASP A 48 16.34 5.78 -17.06
C ASP A 48 16.88 5.49 -15.65
N THR A 49 17.95 6.19 -15.27
CA THR A 49 18.77 5.96 -14.08
C THR A 49 18.47 6.93 -12.95
N ILE A 50 17.58 7.88 -13.21
CA ILE A 50 17.23 8.99 -12.32
C ILE A 50 15.71 9.02 -12.14
N SER A 51 15.25 9.79 -11.18
CA SER A 51 13.84 10.12 -11.08
C SER A 51 13.38 10.93 -12.30
N GLY A 52 12.14 10.70 -12.75
CA GLY A 52 11.52 11.45 -13.83
C GLY A 52 11.11 12.87 -13.43
N ASN A 53 10.51 13.58 -14.39
CA ASN A 53 10.20 15.02 -14.27
C ASN A 53 8.76 15.28 -13.79
N PHE A 54 8.07 14.27 -13.28
CA PHE A 54 6.68 14.40 -12.82
C PHE A 54 6.48 13.69 -11.49
N VAL A 55 5.56 14.22 -10.70
CA VAL A 55 5.12 13.62 -9.45
C VAL A 55 3.60 13.51 -9.46
N TYR A 56 3.10 12.36 -9.03
CA TYR A 56 1.68 12.09 -8.87
C TYR A 56 1.35 11.97 -7.39
N LEU A 57 0.28 12.64 -6.97
CA LEU A 57 -0.18 12.64 -5.59
C LEU A 57 -1.62 12.15 -5.54
N ALA A 58 -1.88 11.14 -4.72
CA ALA A 58 -3.23 10.76 -4.35
C ALA A 58 -3.63 11.52 -3.08
N LEU A 59 -4.73 12.27 -3.18
CA LEU A 59 -5.25 13.13 -2.15
C LEU A 59 -6.69 12.73 -1.85
N PHE A 60 -7.11 12.97 -0.61
CA PHE A 60 -8.52 12.84 -0.23
C PHE A 60 -8.92 13.89 0.78
N ARG A 61 -10.22 14.16 0.86
CA ARG A 61 -10.83 15.10 1.79
C ARG A 61 -11.98 14.39 2.50
N PRO A 62 -11.84 14.09 3.80
CA PRO A 62 -12.94 13.60 4.61
C PRO A 62 -14.10 14.58 4.58
N MET A 63 -15.29 14.06 4.31
CA MET A 63 -16.53 14.83 4.23
C MET A 63 -17.55 14.28 5.22
N LYS A 64 -18.49 15.13 5.60
CA LYS A 64 -19.67 14.74 6.36
C LYS A 64 -20.48 13.76 5.53
N GLY A 65 -20.85 12.64 6.13
CA GLY A 65 -21.52 11.54 5.46
C GLY A 65 -20.54 10.45 5.05
N ASN A 66 -20.96 9.62 4.10
CA ASN A 66 -20.25 8.37 3.80
C ASN A 66 -19.34 8.49 2.58
N PHE A 67 -19.56 9.48 1.73
CA PHE A 67 -18.79 9.62 0.49
C PHE A 67 -17.75 10.72 0.65
N TRP A 68 -16.48 10.34 0.74
CA TRP A 68 -15.38 11.28 0.83
C TRP A 68 -14.84 11.61 -0.57
N GLU A 69 -14.33 12.83 -0.72
CA GLU A 69 -13.80 13.30 -1.99
C GLU A 69 -12.37 12.82 -2.19
N GLY A 70 -12.08 12.30 -3.37
CA GLY A 70 -10.71 12.01 -3.81
C GLY A 70 -10.23 12.93 -4.91
N ASN A 71 -8.92 13.01 -5.03
CA ASN A 71 -8.26 13.77 -6.08
C ASN A 71 -6.86 13.20 -6.35
N VAL A 72 -6.63 12.73 -7.58
CA VAL A 72 -5.27 12.42 -8.04
C VAL A 72 -4.79 13.58 -8.90
N VAL A 73 -3.59 14.08 -8.61
CA VAL A 73 -3.01 15.25 -9.29
C VAL A 73 -1.63 14.95 -9.84
N LYS A 74 -1.32 15.55 -10.98
CA LYS A 74 0.02 15.55 -11.59
C LYS A 74 0.66 16.93 -11.46
N PHE A 75 1.89 16.95 -10.97
CA PHE A 75 2.76 18.13 -10.94
C PHE A 75 4.08 17.84 -11.65
N GLY A 76 4.81 18.90 -12.02
CA GLY A 76 6.17 18.79 -12.55
C GLY A 76 7.21 18.69 -11.43
N LEU A 77 8.39 18.20 -11.79
CA LEU A 77 9.61 18.27 -10.99
C LEU A 77 10.66 19.03 -11.82
N ASP A 78 11.27 20.06 -11.23
CA ASP A 78 12.39 20.78 -11.86
C ASP A 78 13.72 20.03 -11.70
N GLU A 79 14.81 20.59 -12.25
CA GLU A 79 16.14 19.96 -12.22
C GLU A 79 16.74 19.86 -10.82
N GLU A 80 16.25 20.68 -9.87
CA GLU A 80 16.61 20.67 -8.46
C GLU A 80 15.73 19.71 -7.64
N GLY A 81 14.70 19.12 -8.26
CA GLY A 81 13.72 18.25 -7.61
C GLY A 81 12.69 19.00 -6.78
N ASN A 82 12.39 20.27 -7.06
CA ASN A 82 11.25 20.96 -6.46
C ASN A 82 9.98 20.61 -7.23
N ILE A 83 8.87 20.49 -6.51
CA ILE A 83 7.56 20.27 -7.12
C ILE A 83 7.04 21.60 -7.67
N ILE A 84 6.77 21.63 -8.98
CA ILE A 84 6.29 22.80 -9.73
C ILE A 84 4.91 22.56 -10.35
N ASP A 85 4.16 23.64 -10.49
CA ASP A 85 2.84 23.66 -11.09
C ASP A 85 2.91 23.75 -12.63
N ALA A 86 1.76 23.74 -13.30
CA ALA A 86 1.66 23.79 -14.75
C ALA A 86 2.23 25.08 -15.38
N ASN A 87 2.36 26.15 -14.59
CA ASN A 87 2.95 27.44 -15.00
C ASN A 87 4.47 27.48 -14.75
N GLY A 88 5.03 26.45 -14.08
CA GLY A 88 6.42 26.40 -13.65
C GLY A 88 6.68 27.08 -12.32
N ASP A 89 5.65 27.49 -11.58
CA ASP A 89 5.79 28.08 -10.24
C ASP A 89 5.87 26.97 -9.18
N PRO A 90 6.55 27.19 -8.03
CA PRO A 90 6.60 26.18 -6.97
C PRO A 90 5.19 25.81 -6.48
N ALA A 91 4.85 24.53 -6.50
CA ALA A 91 3.55 24.03 -6.06
C ALA A 91 3.44 23.99 -4.53
N LEU A 92 4.57 23.89 -3.83
CA LEU A 92 4.64 23.90 -2.37
C LEU A 92 5.02 25.27 -1.82
N ASN A 93 4.52 25.61 -0.63
CA ASN A 93 5.01 26.76 0.13
C ASN A 93 6.32 26.41 0.88
N THR A 94 6.91 27.39 1.55
CA THR A 94 8.19 27.23 2.29
C THR A 94 8.13 26.21 3.43
N GLN A 95 6.93 25.79 3.83
CA GLN A 95 6.69 24.79 4.87
C GLN A 95 6.36 23.40 4.27
N GLY A 96 6.36 23.26 2.95
CA GLY A 96 6.03 22.01 2.27
C GLY A 96 4.53 21.76 2.07
N ASN A 97 3.65 22.71 2.37
CA ASN A 97 2.22 22.53 2.08
C ASN A 97 1.93 22.84 0.61
N LEU A 98 1.03 22.07 0.01
CA LEU A 98 0.50 22.35 -1.31
C LEU A 98 -0.23 23.71 -1.30
N LYS A 99 0.13 24.60 -2.23
CA LYS A 99 -0.49 25.91 -2.32
C LYS A 99 -1.92 25.79 -2.89
N PRO A 100 -2.90 26.58 -2.41
CA PRO A 100 -4.27 26.54 -2.93
C PRO A 100 -4.38 26.98 -4.39
N ASP A 101 -3.48 27.86 -4.81
CA ASP A 101 -3.36 28.43 -6.14
C ASP A 101 -2.38 27.66 -7.03
N ALA A 102 -1.77 26.56 -6.53
CA ALA A 102 -0.97 25.68 -7.38
C ALA A 102 -1.88 25.04 -8.43
N VAL A 103 -1.56 25.25 -9.71
CA VAL A 103 -2.33 24.70 -10.83
C VAL A 103 -1.70 23.35 -11.23
N PRO A 104 -2.34 22.21 -10.95
CA PRO A 104 -1.82 20.93 -11.39
C PRO A 104 -1.85 20.84 -12.92
N ILE A 105 -0.97 20.01 -13.48
CA ILE A 105 -0.96 19.71 -14.92
C ILE A 105 -2.29 19.07 -15.32
N TRP A 106 -2.83 18.21 -14.45
CA TRP A 106 -4.22 17.76 -14.46
C TRP A 106 -4.62 17.26 -13.07
N ALA A 107 -5.93 17.19 -12.81
CA ALA A 107 -6.50 16.72 -11.55
C ALA A 107 -7.81 15.95 -11.78
N THR A 108 -8.07 14.87 -11.05
CA THR A 108 -9.30 14.07 -11.22
C THR A 108 -10.54 14.77 -10.67
N ARG A 109 -10.40 15.63 -9.64
CA ARG A 109 -11.56 16.42 -9.17
C ARG A 109 -12.14 17.33 -10.27
N ASN A 110 -11.30 17.75 -11.22
CA ASN A 110 -11.69 18.64 -12.31
C ASN A 110 -12.60 17.94 -13.33
N TRP A 111 -12.74 16.60 -13.28
CA TRP A 111 -13.67 15.84 -14.09
C TRP A 111 -15.13 16.27 -13.93
N ALA A 112 -15.49 16.83 -12.76
CA ALA A 112 -16.81 17.37 -12.49
C ALA A 112 -17.06 18.74 -13.12
N ASN A 113 -16.01 19.50 -13.46
CA ASN A 113 -16.13 20.89 -13.87
C ASN A 113 -16.11 21.03 -15.40
N LEU A 114 -17.24 21.44 -15.98
CA LEU A 114 -17.43 21.60 -17.43
C LEU A 114 -16.49 22.61 -18.11
N THR A 115 -15.81 23.48 -17.35
CA THR A 115 -14.86 24.46 -17.90
C THR A 115 -13.44 23.93 -18.01
N GLU A 116 -13.15 22.77 -17.41
CA GLU A 116 -11.84 22.15 -17.41
C GLU A 116 -11.63 21.30 -18.67
N SER A 117 -10.38 21.23 -19.14
CA SER A 117 -10.05 20.47 -20.34
C SER A 117 -10.31 18.97 -20.19
N ASN A 118 -10.27 18.46 -18.96
CA ASN A 118 -10.44 17.04 -18.65
C ASN A 118 -11.83 16.68 -18.11
N TYR A 119 -12.82 17.53 -18.36
CA TYR A 119 -14.20 17.29 -17.96
C TYR A 119 -14.76 15.99 -18.56
N VAL A 120 -15.44 15.19 -17.74
CA VAL A 120 -16.20 14.02 -18.20
C VAL A 120 -17.60 14.00 -17.58
N HIS A 121 -18.62 14.20 -18.42
CA HIS A 121 -20.02 14.10 -17.99
C HIS A 121 -20.35 12.66 -17.53
N ASN A 122 -21.09 12.49 -16.43
CA ASN A 122 -21.45 11.21 -15.81
C ASN A 122 -22.05 10.20 -16.82
N SER A 123 -22.82 10.68 -17.80
CA SER A 123 -23.44 9.86 -18.83
C SER A 123 -22.46 9.31 -19.88
N ASN A 124 -21.26 9.90 -19.99
CA ASN A 124 -20.21 9.54 -20.96
C ASN A 124 -19.11 8.67 -20.35
N ARG A 125 -19.03 8.56 -19.01
CA ARG A 125 -18.02 7.72 -18.34
C ARG A 125 -18.12 6.25 -18.77
N LYS A 126 -16.98 5.65 -19.09
CA LYS A 126 -16.85 4.22 -19.39
C LYS A 126 -16.56 3.47 -18.11
N ILE A 127 -17.60 2.95 -17.47
CA ILE A 127 -17.48 2.17 -16.24
C ILE A 127 -17.86 0.74 -16.54
N TYR A 128 -16.97 -0.19 -16.19
CA TYR A 128 -17.11 -1.61 -16.46
C TYR A 128 -17.18 -2.41 -15.17
N THR A 129 -17.83 -3.56 -15.23
CA THR A 129 -17.76 -4.63 -14.23
C THR A 129 -17.72 -5.96 -14.97
N TYR A 130 -17.50 -7.08 -14.29
CA TYR A 130 -17.50 -8.40 -14.92
C TYR A 130 -18.71 -9.23 -14.47
N LEU A 131 -19.68 -9.38 -15.37
CA LEU A 131 -20.93 -10.11 -15.09
C LEU A 131 -20.94 -11.52 -15.70
N GLY A 132 -19.75 -12.05 -16.03
CA GLY A 132 -19.59 -13.47 -16.38
C GLY A 132 -19.91 -13.86 -17.82
N VAL A 133 -20.11 -12.91 -18.73
CA VAL A 133 -20.50 -13.20 -20.13
C VAL A 133 -19.32 -13.03 -21.09
N SER A 134 -18.66 -11.88 -21.07
CA SER A 134 -17.54 -11.54 -21.94
C SER A 134 -16.35 -11.10 -21.10
N ARG A 135 -15.15 -11.57 -21.43
CA ARG A 135 -13.92 -11.11 -20.76
C ARG A 135 -13.42 -9.78 -21.30
N SER A 136 -13.85 -9.36 -22.49
CA SER A 136 -13.59 -7.99 -22.99
C SER A 136 -14.38 -7.01 -22.13
N LEU A 137 -13.72 -6.12 -21.38
CA LEU A 137 -14.44 -5.19 -20.51
C LEU A 137 -15.29 -4.19 -21.29
N SER A 138 -14.85 -3.84 -22.51
CA SER A 138 -15.60 -2.96 -23.42
C SER A 138 -16.88 -3.58 -24.00
N ASP A 139 -17.17 -4.86 -23.72
CA ASP A 139 -18.44 -5.48 -24.10
C ASP A 139 -19.62 -4.84 -23.38
N SER A 140 -20.73 -4.61 -24.11
CA SER A 140 -21.97 -4.07 -23.57
C SER A 140 -22.53 -4.83 -22.35
N THR A 141 -22.24 -6.14 -22.21
CA THR A 141 -22.69 -6.91 -21.05
C THR A 141 -21.98 -6.52 -19.75
N ASN A 142 -20.83 -5.86 -19.86
CA ASN A 142 -19.98 -5.43 -18.75
C ASN A 142 -20.19 -3.95 -18.40
N GLU A 143 -20.96 -3.20 -19.19
CA GLU A 143 -21.19 -1.78 -18.95
C GLU A 143 -21.99 -1.57 -17.65
N PHE A 144 -21.43 -0.79 -16.71
CA PHE A 144 -22.12 -0.37 -15.49
C PHE A 144 -23.07 0.79 -15.80
N ARG A 145 -24.28 0.44 -16.24
CA ARG A 145 -25.32 1.40 -16.67
C ARG A 145 -26.72 0.86 -16.41
N SER A 146 -27.68 1.76 -16.23
CA SER A 146 -29.07 1.42 -15.91
C SER A 146 -29.78 0.60 -17.00
N SER A 147 -29.26 0.59 -18.23
CA SER A 147 -29.76 -0.24 -19.33
C SER A 147 -29.26 -1.69 -19.30
N ASN A 148 -28.25 -2.00 -18.50
CA ASN A 148 -27.71 -3.35 -18.39
C ASN A 148 -28.59 -4.20 -17.47
N SER A 149 -29.35 -5.13 -18.06
CA SER A 149 -30.31 -5.98 -17.33
C SER A 149 -29.66 -7.00 -16.39
N LEU A 150 -28.34 -7.23 -16.49
CA LEU A 150 -27.61 -8.11 -15.58
C LEU A 150 -27.36 -7.45 -14.21
N ILE A 151 -27.48 -6.12 -14.11
CA ILE A 151 -27.36 -5.38 -12.86
C ILE A 151 -28.76 -5.29 -12.23
N THR A 152 -29.09 -6.28 -11.41
CA THR A 152 -30.37 -6.38 -10.71
C THR A 152 -30.34 -5.64 -9.37
N GLU A 153 -31.52 -5.50 -8.74
CA GLU A 153 -31.66 -4.97 -7.39
C GLU A 153 -30.83 -5.78 -6.38
N SER A 154 -30.86 -7.10 -6.48
CA SER A 154 -30.10 -8.02 -5.64
C SER A 154 -28.59 -7.92 -5.82
N VAL A 155 -28.10 -7.79 -7.07
CA VAL A 155 -26.67 -7.55 -7.37
C VAL A 155 -26.17 -6.25 -6.73
N LEU A 156 -27.03 -5.22 -6.62
CA LEU A 156 -26.74 -3.97 -5.93
C LEU A 156 -27.07 -3.99 -4.42
N GLY A 157 -27.31 -5.18 -3.85
CA GLY A 157 -27.52 -5.34 -2.41
C GLY A 157 -28.92 -4.96 -1.91
N ASN A 158 -29.92 -4.92 -2.79
CA ASN A 158 -31.29 -4.48 -2.50
C ASN A 158 -31.35 -3.07 -1.91
N PRO A 159 -30.98 -2.03 -2.69
CA PRO A 159 -31.06 -0.64 -2.25
C PRO A 159 -32.50 -0.22 -1.95
N THR A 160 -32.66 0.74 -1.04
CA THR A 160 -33.93 1.43 -0.81
C THR A 160 -34.29 2.42 -1.91
N HIS A 161 -33.28 2.97 -2.57
CA HIS A 161 -33.39 3.77 -3.78
C HIS A 161 -33.50 2.88 -5.01
N THR A 162 -33.97 3.44 -6.12
CA THR A 162 -34.05 2.69 -7.38
C THR A 162 -32.67 2.34 -7.91
N ILE A 163 -32.58 1.21 -8.64
CA ILE A 163 -31.36 0.80 -9.36
C ILE A 163 -30.78 1.95 -10.20
N SER A 164 -31.66 2.71 -10.86
CA SER A 164 -31.24 3.84 -11.70
C SER A 164 -30.61 4.97 -10.90
N GLU A 165 -31.13 5.27 -9.71
CA GLU A 165 -30.56 6.31 -8.83
C GLU A 165 -29.18 5.90 -8.33
N ILE A 166 -29.02 4.66 -7.83
CA ILE A 166 -27.71 4.14 -7.38
C ILE A 166 -26.69 4.16 -8.52
N ILE A 167 -27.03 3.62 -9.69
CA ILE A 167 -26.11 3.58 -10.83
C ILE A 167 -25.72 4.99 -11.28
N ARG A 168 -26.66 5.93 -11.37
CA ARG A 168 -26.36 7.31 -11.76
C ARG A 168 -25.50 8.01 -10.73
N TYR A 169 -25.73 7.79 -9.44
CA TYR A 169 -24.94 8.37 -8.36
C TYR A 169 -23.49 7.90 -8.40
N VAL A 170 -23.27 6.58 -8.53
CA VAL A 170 -21.93 5.97 -8.69
C VAL A 170 -21.22 6.50 -9.93
N ARG A 171 -21.96 6.70 -11.03
CA ARG A 171 -21.44 7.34 -12.24
C ARG A 171 -21.14 8.83 -12.07
N GLY A 172 -21.50 9.45 -10.95
CA GLY A 172 -21.17 10.83 -10.60
C GLY A 172 -22.26 11.85 -10.92
N ALA A 173 -23.48 11.43 -11.26
CA ALA A 173 -24.59 12.35 -11.46
C ALA A 173 -25.08 12.93 -10.11
N ASP A 174 -25.52 14.18 -10.10
CA ASP A 174 -26.17 14.79 -8.94
C ASP A 174 -27.64 14.34 -8.81
N VAL A 175 -27.82 13.05 -8.53
CA VAL A 175 -29.16 12.43 -8.50
C VAL A 175 -30.08 13.05 -7.45
N PHE A 176 -29.50 13.64 -6.39
CA PHE A 176 -30.22 14.10 -5.22
C PHE A 176 -30.25 15.62 -5.06
N ASP A 177 -29.81 16.37 -6.08
CA ASP A 177 -29.85 17.85 -6.10
C ASP A 177 -29.07 18.41 -4.89
N GLU A 178 -27.82 17.96 -4.73
CA GLU A 178 -26.95 18.28 -3.58
C GLU A 178 -26.69 19.78 -3.44
N ASP A 179 -26.74 20.54 -4.54
CA ASP A 179 -26.58 21.99 -4.56
C ASP A 179 -27.91 22.79 -4.61
N ALA A 180 -29.04 22.08 -4.71
CA ALA A 180 -30.40 22.60 -4.71
C ALA A 180 -30.72 23.57 -5.86
N ASP A 181 -30.12 23.36 -7.04
CA ASP A 181 -30.38 24.14 -8.25
C ASP A 181 -31.51 23.56 -9.14
N GLY A 182 -31.87 22.29 -8.92
CA GLY A 182 -32.94 21.55 -9.59
C GLY A 182 -32.52 20.71 -10.81
N ASP A 183 -31.23 20.67 -11.20
CA ASP A 183 -30.69 19.83 -12.26
C ASP A 183 -30.07 18.54 -11.73
N THR A 184 -30.80 17.43 -11.81
CA THR A 184 -30.30 16.12 -11.36
C THR A 184 -29.52 15.32 -12.41
N ASN A 185 -29.21 15.93 -13.56
CA ASN A 185 -28.50 15.28 -14.66
C ASN A 185 -27.04 15.67 -14.78
N GLU A 186 -26.65 16.79 -14.17
CA GLU A 186 -25.27 17.22 -14.17
C GLU A 186 -24.40 16.35 -13.25
N ASN A 187 -23.11 16.65 -13.24
CA ASN A 187 -22.18 15.99 -12.33
C ASN A 187 -22.32 16.58 -10.93
N ARG A 188 -22.14 15.75 -9.90
CA ARG A 188 -21.86 16.24 -8.55
C ARG A 188 -20.60 17.10 -8.55
N SER A 189 -20.46 17.94 -7.53
CA SER A 189 -19.28 18.83 -7.35
C SER A 189 -17.92 18.11 -7.40
N PHE A 190 -17.91 16.81 -7.09
CA PHE A 190 -16.81 15.89 -7.35
C PHE A 190 -17.39 14.50 -7.67
N ILE A 191 -16.66 13.72 -8.47
CA ILE A 191 -17.10 12.38 -8.90
C ILE A 191 -16.15 11.25 -8.50
N THR A 192 -14.89 11.56 -8.15
CA THR A 192 -13.90 10.59 -7.68
C THR A 192 -14.02 10.43 -6.16
N GLY A 193 -14.17 9.19 -5.69
CA GLY A 193 -14.10 8.85 -4.28
C GLY A 193 -12.68 8.96 -3.73
N ASP A 194 -12.54 8.98 -2.41
CA ASP A 194 -11.25 9.10 -1.75
C ASP A 194 -10.24 8.02 -2.15
N VAL A 195 -9.00 8.45 -2.39
CA VAL A 195 -7.85 7.61 -2.69
C VAL A 195 -6.97 7.56 -1.45
N MET A 196 -7.44 6.86 -0.43
CA MET A 196 -6.85 6.93 0.91
C MET A 196 -5.56 6.11 1.03
N HIS A 197 -5.57 4.86 0.54
CA HIS A 197 -4.41 3.97 0.64
C HIS A 197 -3.80 3.55 -0.71
N SER A 198 -4.51 3.79 -1.81
CA SER A 198 -4.04 3.39 -3.14
C SER A 198 -3.00 4.37 -3.68
N SER A 199 -1.74 3.94 -3.79
CA SER A 199 -0.72 4.70 -4.49
C SER A 199 -0.94 4.59 -6.01
N PRO A 200 -0.97 5.71 -6.77
CA PRO A 200 -1.12 5.65 -8.21
C PRO A 200 -0.02 4.82 -8.90
N LEU A 201 -0.42 3.99 -9.85
CA LEU A 201 0.48 3.23 -10.72
C LEU A 201 0.56 3.90 -12.08
N VAL A 202 1.75 4.33 -12.47
CA VAL A 202 2.01 4.92 -13.79
C VAL A 202 2.55 3.84 -14.71
N VAL A 203 1.82 3.53 -15.78
CA VAL A 203 2.23 2.55 -16.80
C VAL A 203 2.46 3.30 -18.11
N LYS A 204 3.67 3.19 -18.65
CA LYS A 204 4.02 3.72 -19.96
C LYS A 204 4.18 2.57 -20.94
N SER A 205 3.39 2.59 -22.00
CA SER A 205 3.43 1.65 -23.11
C SER A 205 4.05 2.33 -24.32
N ARG A 206 5.10 1.73 -24.90
CA ARG A 206 5.70 2.19 -26.15
C ARG A 206 5.34 1.20 -27.25
N TYR A 207 4.94 1.67 -28.42
CA TYR A 207 4.48 0.81 -29.50
C TYR A 207 5.50 0.72 -30.65
N ALA A 208 5.37 -0.32 -31.47
CA ALA A 208 6.29 -0.60 -32.58
C ALA A 208 6.36 0.52 -33.63
N ASP A 209 5.31 1.33 -33.76
CA ASP A 209 5.28 2.50 -34.65
C ASP A 209 6.04 3.72 -34.10
N GLY A 210 6.59 3.61 -32.88
CA GLY A 210 7.33 4.67 -32.19
C GLY A 210 6.45 5.61 -31.37
N SER A 211 5.12 5.42 -31.34
CA SER A 211 4.23 6.13 -30.42
C SER A 211 4.35 5.59 -28.99
N SER A 212 3.80 6.32 -28.02
CA SER A 212 3.68 5.84 -26.64
C SER A 212 2.50 6.45 -25.92
N GLU A 213 1.92 5.71 -24.99
CA GLU A 213 0.85 6.16 -24.12
C GLU A 213 1.21 5.90 -22.67
N THR A 214 0.82 6.82 -21.80
CA THR A 214 0.97 6.70 -20.36
C THR A 214 -0.41 6.73 -19.71
N TYR A 215 -0.69 5.71 -18.90
CA TYR A 215 -1.89 5.63 -18.09
C TYR A 215 -1.53 5.67 -16.61
N VAL A 216 -2.42 6.26 -15.82
CA VAL A 216 -2.35 6.25 -14.35
C VAL A 216 -3.53 5.46 -13.81
N PHE A 217 -3.22 4.42 -13.03
CA PHE A 217 -4.21 3.55 -12.40
C PHE A 217 -4.21 3.74 -10.89
N PHE A 218 -5.40 3.80 -10.28
CA PHE A 218 -5.54 3.86 -8.83
C PHE A 218 -6.89 3.32 -8.39
N GLY A 219 -6.94 2.72 -7.21
CA GLY A 219 -8.18 2.34 -6.55
C GLY A 219 -8.77 3.50 -5.74
N ALA A 220 -10.10 3.58 -5.68
CA ALA A 220 -10.82 4.57 -4.88
C ALA A 220 -12.01 3.94 -4.13
N ASN A 221 -12.41 4.60 -3.05
CA ASN A 221 -13.54 4.19 -2.21
C ASN A 221 -14.91 4.65 -2.77
N ASP A 222 -14.99 4.88 -4.08
CA ASP A 222 -16.24 4.97 -4.85
C ASP A 222 -16.61 3.64 -5.54
N GLY A 223 -15.86 2.57 -5.26
CA GLY A 223 -16.08 1.24 -5.82
C GLY A 223 -15.11 0.85 -6.93
N MET A 224 -14.27 1.77 -7.39
CA MET A 224 -13.61 1.65 -8.68
C MET A 224 -12.08 1.57 -8.60
N LEU A 225 -11.51 0.77 -9.50
CA LEU A 225 -10.20 1.05 -10.06
C LEU A 225 -10.37 2.02 -11.24
N HIS A 226 -9.76 3.18 -11.19
CA HIS A 226 -9.75 4.15 -12.28
C HIS A 226 -8.55 3.96 -13.20
N ALA A 227 -8.73 4.24 -14.49
CA ALA A 227 -7.69 4.39 -15.49
C ALA A 227 -7.76 5.79 -16.09
N VAL A 228 -6.68 6.56 -15.96
CA VAL A 228 -6.59 7.94 -16.43
C VAL A 228 -5.57 8.00 -17.56
N LEU A 229 -5.97 8.55 -18.70
CA LEU A 229 -5.04 8.83 -19.79
C LEU A 229 -4.19 10.04 -19.41
N ASP A 230 -2.92 9.80 -19.08
CA ASP A 230 -2.01 10.87 -18.70
C ASP A 230 -1.45 11.58 -19.93
N THR A 231 -0.72 10.84 -20.76
CA THR A 231 0.05 11.42 -21.86
C THR A 231 0.01 10.50 -23.09
N THR A 232 -0.21 11.07 -24.27
CA THR A 232 0.01 10.41 -25.56
C THR A 232 1.18 11.05 -26.27
N THR A 233 2.01 10.26 -26.94
CA THR A 233 3.07 10.74 -27.83
C THR A 233 2.96 10.04 -29.15
N THR A 234 2.74 10.80 -30.22
CA THR A 234 2.64 10.26 -31.58
C THR A 234 4.01 9.77 -32.09
N ALA A 235 4.01 8.92 -33.13
CA ALA A 235 5.25 8.52 -33.82
C ALA A 235 6.09 9.70 -34.35
N SER A 236 5.48 10.87 -34.55
CA SER A 236 6.18 12.11 -34.94
C SER A 236 6.78 12.87 -33.74
N GLY A 237 6.66 12.35 -32.52
CA GLY A 237 7.17 12.96 -31.29
C GLY A 237 6.30 14.07 -30.71
N VAL A 238 5.06 14.24 -31.18
CA VAL A 238 4.12 15.22 -30.60
C VAL A 238 3.48 14.62 -29.35
N THR A 239 3.72 15.27 -28.21
CA THR A 239 3.20 14.86 -26.89
C THR A 239 1.99 15.69 -26.49
N THR A 240 0.92 15.05 -26.02
CA THR A 240 -0.29 15.67 -25.48
C THR A 240 -0.60 15.11 -24.09
N THR A 241 -0.82 15.99 -23.12
CA THR A 241 -1.28 15.64 -21.77
C THR A 241 -2.78 15.85 -21.69
N SER A 242 -3.52 14.91 -21.10
CA SER A 242 -4.99 14.93 -21.09
C SER A 242 -5.54 14.92 -19.65
N GLY A 243 -5.20 13.91 -18.84
CA GLY A 243 -5.77 13.75 -17.51
C GLY A 243 -7.25 13.34 -17.53
N ASP A 244 -7.74 12.82 -18.65
CA ASP A 244 -9.10 12.33 -18.84
C ASP A 244 -9.27 10.94 -18.23
N GLU A 245 -10.41 10.68 -17.62
CA GLU A 245 -10.80 9.31 -17.25
C GLU A 245 -11.04 8.49 -18.51
N ALA A 246 -10.17 7.51 -18.77
CA ALA A 246 -10.29 6.62 -19.92
C ALA A 246 -11.38 5.57 -19.67
N TRP A 247 -11.36 4.95 -18.50
CA TRP A 247 -12.37 4.03 -18.00
C TRP A 247 -12.20 3.77 -16.50
N ALA A 248 -13.18 3.12 -15.89
CA ALA A 248 -13.12 2.61 -14.53
C ALA A 248 -13.66 1.18 -14.46
N PHE A 249 -13.18 0.40 -13.49
CA PHE A 249 -13.60 -0.99 -13.27
C PHE A 249 -14.08 -1.20 -11.83
N ILE A 250 -15.27 -1.78 -11.68
CA ILE A 250 -15.86 -2.18 -10.41
C ILE A 250 -15.77 -3.71 -10.29
N PRO A 251 -14.99 -4.25 -9.35
CA PRO A 251 -14.95 -5.68 -9.10
C PRO A 251 -16.36 -6.22 -8.77
N PRO A 252 -16.74 -7.42 -9.25
CA PRO A 252 -18.12 -7.92 -9.10
C PRO A 252 -18.60 -8.01 -7.65
N ASP A 253 -17.70 -8.35 -6.71
CA ASP A 253 -17.99 -8.40 -5.28
C ASP A 253 -18.23 -7.04 -4.64
N GLN A 254 -17.86 -5.94 -5.28
CA GLN A 254 -18.11 -4.61 -4.76
C GLN A 254 -19.50 -4.07 -5.12
N LEU A 255 -20.18 -4.66 -6.13
CA LEU A 255 -21.45 -4.16 -6.65
C LEU A 255 -22.54 -4.01 -5.57
N HIS A 256 -22.65 -5.01 -4.68
CA HIS A 256 -23.68 -5.03 -3.64
C HIS A 256 -23.53 -3.95 -2.57
N LYS A 257 -22.32 -3.39 -2.44
CA LYS A 257 -21.98 -2.34 -1.46
C LYS A 257 -22.13 -0.93 -2.04
N LEU A 258 -22.25 -0.76 -3.35
CA LEU A 258 -22.34 0.56 -3.99
C LEU A 258 -23.52 1.40 -3.47
N LYS A 259 -24.59 0.75 -3.01
CA LYS A 259 -25.71 1.43 -2.35
C LYS A 259 -25.28 2.20 -1.09
N ASP A 260 -24.24 1.75 -0.40
CA ASP A 260 -23.80 2.32 0.88
C ASP A 260 -23.15 3.70 0.68
N LEU A 261 -22.74 4.04 -0.54
CA LEU A 261 -22.32 5.40 -0.91
C LEU A 261 -23.44 6.42 -0.69
N VAL A 262 -24.70 5.98 -0.84
CA VAL A 262 -25.92 6.81 -0.68
C VAL A 262 -26.61 6.51 0.66
N GLU A 263 -26.72 5.22 0.99
CA GLU A 263 -27.59 4.72 2.06
C GLU A 263 -26.85 4.36 3.35
N GLY A 264 -25.52 4.36 3.32
CA GLY A 264 -24.68 3.98 4.45
C GLY A 264 -24.83 4.92 5.65
N THR A 265 -24.16 4.57 6.74
CA THR A 265 -24.07 5.43 7.94
C THR A 265 -22.63 5.70 8.38
N SER A 266 -21.67 5.13 7.67
CA SER A 266 -20.23 5.29 7.88
C SER A 266 -19.53 5.27 6.54
N HIS A 267 -18.29 5.77 6.51
CA HIS A 267 -17.42 5.69 5.34
C HIS A 267 -17.21 4.22 4.91
N PRO A 268 -17.53 3.86 3.65
CA PRO A 268 -17.33 2.53 3.11
C PRO A 268 -15.94 2.38 2.47
N TYR A 269 -15.38 1.18 2.56
CA TYR A 269 -14.15 0.82 1.87
C TYR A 269 -14.46 -0.03 0.64
N PHE A 270 -13.77 0.21 -0.48
CA PHE A 270 -13.93 -0.57 -1.72
C PHE A 270 -12.57 -0.99 -2.30
N VAL A 271 -12.17 -0.44 -3.45
CA VAL A 271 -10.89 -0.79 -4.09
C VAL A 271 -9.83 0.14 -3.52
N ASP A 272 -9.31 -0.19 -2.34
CA ASP A 272 -8.42 0.73 -1.60
C ASP A 272 -6.93 0.33 -1.69
N SER A 273 -6.60 -0.80 -2.32
CA SER A 273 -5.21 -1.25 -2.49
C SER A 273 -4.49 -0.53 -3.63
N SER A 274 -3.16 -0.44 -3.57
CA SER A 274 -2.35 0.06 -4.68
C SER A 274 -2.30 -0.97 -5.82
N PRO A 275 -2.69 -0.62 -7.05
CA PRO A 275 -2.54 -1.54 -8.19
C PRO A 275 -1.06 -1.78 -8.52
N LYS A 276 -0.75 -2.96 -9.07
CA LYS A 276 0.57 -3.35 -9.56
C LYS A 276 0.48 -3.89 -10.98
N ALA A 277 1.45 -3.55 -11.83
CA ALA A 277 1.55 -4.09 -13.18
C ALA A 277 2.63 -5.17 -13.27
N PHE A 278 2.29 -6.28 -13.89
CA PHE A 278 3.19 -7.35 -14.29
C PHE A 278 3.36 -7.29 -15.81
N SER A 279 4.56 -6.93 -16.28
CA SER A 279 4.88 -6.92 -17.70
C SER A 279 5.53 -8.23 -18.12
N ILE A 280 5.15 -8.69 -19.30
CA ILE A 280 5.86 -9.70 -20.08
C ILE A 280 6.34 -8.98 -21.33
N ASP A 281 7.65 -8.87 -21.46
CA ASP A 281 8.35 -8.44 -22.66
C ASP A 281 9.18 -9.65 -23.11
N VAL A 282 8.77 -10.28 -24.22
CA VAL A 282 9.28 -11.58 -24.65
C VAL A 282 10.66 -11.46 -25.28
N ASP A 283 10.91 -10.38 -26.01
CA ASP A 283 12.18 -10.15 -26.72
C ASP A 283 13.11 -9.16 -26.01
N GLY A 284 12.59 -8.43 -25.01
CA GLY A 284 13.34 -7.54 -24.12
C GLY A 284 13.67 -6.19 -24.73
N ASP A 285 12.93 -5.74 -25.75
CA ASP A 285 13.21 -4.50 -26.48
C ASP A 285 12.54 -3.25 -25.88
N GLY A 286 11.68 -3.43 -24.86
CA GLY A 286 10.92 -2.38 -24.19
C GLY A 286 9.83 -1.75 -25.05
N VAL A 287 9.43 -2.40 -26.13
CA VAL A 287 8.27 -2.11 -26.96
C VAL A 287 7.18 -3.12 -26.59
N LEU A 288 5.94 -2.66 -26.58
CA LEU A 288 4.77 -3.49 -26.35
C LEU A 288 4.26 -3.98 -27.70
N ASP A 289 4.58 -5.22 -28.06
CA ASP A 289 4.03 -5.89 -29.23
C ASP A 289 3.29 -7.20 -28.87
N SER A 290 1.96 -7.15 -28.96
CA SER A 290 1.12 -8.32 -28.76
C SER A 290 1.41 -9.47 -29.73
N ALA A 291 2.02 -9.21 -30.89
CA ALA A 291 2.41 -10.22 -31.87
C ALA A 291 3.61 -11.05 -31.40
N ASP A 292 4.50 -10.46 -30.60
CA ASP A 292 5.65 -11.12 -29.98
C ASP A 292 5.27 -11.83 -28.67
N GLY A 293 4.04 -11.58 -28.19
CA GLY A 293 3.47 -12.20 -27.01
C GLY A 293 3.56 -11.32 -25.77
N ASP A 294 3.89 -10.04 -25.93
CA ASP A 294 4.00 -9.11 -24.82
C ASP A 294 2.65 -8.85 -24.17
N ARG A 295 2.71 -8.64 -22.86
CA ARG A 295 1.52 -8.43 -22.03
C ARG A 295 1.80 -7.44 -20.92
N ILE A 296 0.77 -6.69 -20.54
CA ILE A 296 0.76 -5.96 -19.27
C ILE A 296 -0.47 -6.38 -18.48
N ILE A 297 -0.25 -6.98 -17.32
CA ILE A 297 -1.29 -7.50 -16.44
C ILE A 297 -1.36 -6.63 -15.20
N LEU A 298 -2.48 -5.93 -15.01
CA LEU A 298 -2.73 -5.14 -13.81
C LEU A 298 -3.40 -6.02 -12.75
N ILE A 299 -2.86 -6.03 -11.53
CA ILE A 299 -3.39 -6.77 -10.39
C ILE A 299 -3.65 -5.79 -9.25
N CYS A 300 -4.83 -5.88 -8.63
CA CYS A 300 -5.20 -5.04 -7.50
C CYS A 300 -5.97 -5.84 -6.45
N GLY A 301 -5.73 -5.51 -5.18
CA GLY A 301 -6.55 -5.96 -4.05
C GLY A 301 -7.56 -4.89 -3.63
N GLU A 302 -8.25 -5.15 -2.53
CA GLU A 302 -9.34 -4.32 -2.01
C GLU A 302 -9.04 -3.82 -0.58
N ARG A 303 -7.97 -4.31 0.06
CA ARG A 303 -7.67 -4.03 1.48
C ARG A 303 -8.91 -4.29 2.35
N LYS A 304 -9.34 -3.29 3.12
CA LYS A 304 -10.52 -3.36 4.00
C LYS A 304 -11.85 -3.46 3.21
N GLY A 305 -11.84 -3.15 1.91
CA GLY A 305 -13.03 -3.28 1.08
C GLY A 305 -13.42 -4.72 0.77
N GLY A 306 -12.51 -5.69 0.90
CA GLY A 306 -12.83 -7.09 0.68
C GLY A 306 -11.62 -8.03 0.66
N SER A 307 -11.92 -9.31 0.44
CA SER A 307 -10.94 -10.39 0.47
C SER A 307 -10.41 -10.79 -0.90
N SER A 308 -10.72 -10.00 -1.93
CA SER A 308 -10.44 -10.37 -3.31
C SER A 308 -9.17 -9.70 -3.85
N TYR A 309 -8.53 -10.40 -4.78
CA TYR A 309 -7.64 -9.80 -5.77
C TYR A 309 -8.25 -10.03 -7.14
N PHE A 310 -8.12 -9.06 -8.05
CA PHE A 310 -8.52 -9.22 -9.44
C PHE A 310 -7.38 -8.81 -10.37
N ALA A 311 -7.42 -9.35 -11.59
CA ALA A 311 -6.47 -9.04 -12.64
C ALA A 311 -7.14 -8.66 -13.96
N LEU A 312 -6.57 -7.65 -14.60
CA LEU A 312 -6.97 -7.14 -15.91
C LEU A 312 -5.78 -7.21 -16.86
N ASP A 313 -6.00 -7.69 -18.08
CA ASP A 313 -5.07 -7.52 -19.20
C ASP A 313 -5.27 -6.10 -19.74
N ILE A 314 -4.23 -5.27 -19.59
CA ILE A 314 -4.16 -3.88 -20.06
C ILE A 314 -3.10 -3.71 -21.15
N THR A 315 -2.76 -4.79 -21.86
CA THR A 315 -1.85 -4.75 -23.04
C THR A 315 -2.36 -3.75 -24.08
N ASP A 316 -3.68 -3.71 -24.27
CA ASP A 316 -4.36 -2.60 -24.95
C ASP A 316 -5.21 -1.85 -23.90
N PRO A 317 -4.72 -0.71 -23.37
CA PRO A 317 -5.45 0.07 -22.37
C PRO A 317 -6.77 0.65 -22.88
N GLU A 318 -7.00 0.76 -24.20
CA GLU A 318 -8.29 1.21 -24.73
C GLU A 318 -9.34 0.08 -24.74
N ASN A 319 -8.88 -1.18 -24.79
CA ASN A 319 -9.71 -2.38 -24.81
C ASN A 319 -9.27 -3.40 -23.74
N PRO A 320 -9.36 -3.05 -22.44
CA PRO A 320 -8.90 -3.93 -21.37
C PRO A 320 -9.77 -5.20 -21.27
N SER A 321 -9.19 -6.27 -20.75
CA SER A 321 -9.90 -7.55 -20.56
C SER A 321 -9.80 -8.05 -19.12
N PHE A 322 -10.89 -8.58 -18.58
CA PHE A 322 -10.90 -9.30 -17.31
C PHE A 322 -10.18 -10.65 -17.45
N LEU A 323 -9.20 -10.91 -16.58
CA LEU A 323 -8.47 -12.16 -16.57
C LEU A 323 -8.97 -13.11 -15.50
N TRP A 324 -8.94 -12.67 -14.25
CA TRP A 324 -9.36 -13.52 -13.16
C TRP A 324 -9.70 -12.70 -11.92
N ARG A 325 -10.48 -13.32 -11.04
CA ARG A 325 -10.67 -12.89 -9.65
C ARG A 325 -10.37 -14.06 -8.71
N ILE A 326 -9.63 -13.77 -7.66
CA ILE A 326 -9.36 -14.68 -6.55
C ILE A 326 -10.12 -14.14 -5.34
N SER A 327 -10.80 -15.01 -4.59
CA SER A 327 -11.54 -14.63 -3.37
C SER A 327 -11.40 -15.70 -2.28
N GLN A 328 -11.71 -15.34 -1.03
CA GLN A 328 -11.73 -16.27 0.11
C GLN A 328 -12.74 -17.41 -0.07
N SER A 329 -13.86 -17.13 -0.71
CA SER A 329 -14.96 -18.06 -0.95
C SER A 329 -15.62 -17.78 -2.31
N ASP A 330 -16.39 -18.74 -2.83
CA ASP A 330 -17.29 -18.47 -3.94
C ASP A 330 -18.47 -17.63 -3.45
N ASP A 331 -18.45 -16.33 -3.78
CA ASP A 331 -19.37 -15.31 -3.31
C ASP A 331 -20.56 -15.07 -4.27
N ALA A 332 -20.54 -15.67 -5.47
CA ALA A 332 -21.50 -15.34 -6.52
C ALA A 332 -22.94 -15.63 -6.11
N SER A 333 -23.18 -16.79 -5.50
CA SER A 333 -24.52 -17.14 -5.02
C SER A 333 -25.00 -16.28 -3.85
N SER A 334 -24.10 -15.86 -2.95
CA SER A 334 -24.49 -15.02 -1.81
C SER A 334 -24.77 -13.57 -2.21
N LEU A 335 -24.12 -13.11 -3.28
CA LEU A 335 -24.26 -11.76 -3.82
C LEU A 335 -25.23 -11.69 -5.00
N ASP A 336 -25.89 -12.80 -5.32
CA ASP A 336 -26.78 -12.97 -6.49
C ASP A 336 -26.13 -12.54 -7.83
N LEU A 337 -24.80 -12.68 -7.91
CA LEU A 337 -24.06 -12.43 -9.14
C LEU A 337 -24.36 -13.52 -10.18
N PRO A 338 -24.30 -13.20 -11.48
CA PRO A 338 -24.37 -14.22 -12.52
C PRO A 338 -23.30 -15.30 -12.31
N ALA A 339 -23.64 -16.57 -12.57
CA ALA A 339 -22.73 -17.70 -12.31
C ALA A 339 -21.35 -17.58 -12.99
N GLY A 340 -21.25 -16.89 -14.12
CA GLY A 340 -19.96 -16.65 -14.80
C GLY A 340 -19.06 -15.63 -14.10
N ALA A 341 -19.58 -14.88 -13.12
CA ALA A 341 -18.85 -13.90 -12.31
C ALA A 341 -18.29 -14.49 -11.00
N SER A 342 -18.49 -15.79 -10.74
CA SER A 342 -17.78 -16.50 -9.66
C SER A 342 -16.27 -16.29 -9.75
N PRO A 343 -15.56 -16.27 -8.60
CA PRO A 343 -14.11 -16.15 -8.62
C PRO A 343 -13.50 -17.35 -9.35
N ASP A 344 -12.50 -17.10 -10.20
CA ASP A 344 -11.77 -18.13 -10.94
C ASP A 344 -11.01 -19.07 -10.00
N VAL A 345 -10.53 -18.54 -8.87
CA VAL A 345 -9.83 -19.32 -7.83
C VAL A 345 -10.34 -18.94 -6.44
N VAL A 346 -10.63 -19.96 -5.63
CA VAL A 346 -11.01 -19.80 -4.22
C VAL A 346 -9.83 -20.15 -3.32
N ILE A 347 -9.42 -19.22 -2.47
CA ILE A 347 -8.32 -19.39 -1.52
C ILE A 347 -8.82 -19.12 -0.10
N PRO A 348 -9.23 -20.16 0.67
CA PRO A 348 -9.82 -19.98 2.00
C PRO A 348 -8.93 -19.31 3.04
N GLN A 349 -7.62 -19.22 2.77
CA GLN A 349 -6.66 -18.53 3.63
C GLN A 349 -6.76 -17.01 3.54
N LEU A 350 -7.37 -16.45 2.48
CA LEU A 350 -7.46 -15.00 2.29
C LEU A 350 -8.33 -14.35 3.37
N GLY A 351 -7.85 -13.25 3.93
CA GLY A 351 -8.64 -12.25 4.63
C GLY A 351 -8.74 -10.99 3.76
N GLU A 352 -8.95 -9.85 4.38
CA GLU A 352 -8.88 -8.53 3.72
C GLU A 352 -7.53 -8.36 3.00
N THR A 353 -7.52 -7.97 1.73
CA THR A 353 -6.33 -8.03 0.86
C THR A 353 -5.43 -6.80 0.99
N TRP A 354 -4.86 -6.65 2.19
CA TRP A 354 -3.99 -5.54 2.59
C TRP A 354 -2.63 -5.54 1.89
N CYS A 355 -2.15 -6.72 1.48
CA CYS A 355 -0.84 -6.89 0.89
C CYS A 355 -0.81 -6.42 -0.57
N GLU A 356 0.20 -5.64 -0.92
CA GLU A 356 0.47 -5.32 -2.32
C GLU A 356 1.22 -6.49 -2.99
N PRO A 357 0.83 -6.93 -4.21
CA PRO A 357 1.55 -7.97 -4.94
C PRO A 357 3.03 -7.62 -5.17
N VAL A 358 3.92 -8.59 -4.90
CA VAL A 358 5.36 -8.50 -5.21
C VAL A 358 5.74 -9.58 -6.21
N PHE A 359 6.14 -9.17 -7.41
CA PHE A 359 6.46 -10.11 -8.49
C PHE A 359 7.84 -10.74 -8.30
N GLY A 360 7.96 -11.99 -8.74
CA GLY A 360 9.20 -12.73 -8.76
C GLY A 360 9.12 -13.92 -9.70
N ARG A 361 10.22 -14.67 -9.78
CA ARG A 361 10.32 -15.88 -10.57
C ARG A 361 10.95 -16.96 -9.71
N VAL A 362 10.39 -18.15 -9.72
CA VAL A 362 10.84 -19.26 -8.85
C VAL A 362 10.99 -20.54 -9.62
N LYS A 363 11.88 -21.43 -9.15
CA LYS A 363 11.96 -22.80 -9.66
C LYS A 363 10.87 -23.65 -9.01
N THR A 364 10.26 -24.54 -9.77
CA THR A 364 9.25 -25.50 -9.26
C THR A 364 9.78 -26.93 -9.11
N SER A 365 11.01 -27.15 -9.57
CA SER A 365 11.80 -28.36 -9.37
C SER A 365 13.29 -28.01 -9.42
N ASP A 366 14.17 -28.89 -8.93
CA ASP A 366 15.61 -28.60 -8.91
C ASP A 366 16.22 -28.52 -10.32
N ASP A 367 15.60 -29.15 -11.32
CA ASP A 367 16.02 -29.13 -12.73
C ASP A 367 15.36 -27.98 -13.54
N ASP A 368 14.52 -27.15 -12.90
CA ASP A 368 13.81 -26.07 -13.57
C ASP A 368 14.76 -24.91 -13.92
N THR A 369 14.94 -24.65 -15.21
CA THR A 369 15.80 -23.58 -15.74
C THR A 369 15.00 -22.41 -16.32
N ILE A 370 13.68 -22.58 -16.50
CA ILE A 370 12.79 -21.59 -17.13
C ILE A 370 12.02 -20.81 -16.07
N GLY A 371 11.77 -21.40 -14.90
CA GLY A 371 11.08 -20.75 -13.80
C GLY A 371 9.61 -20.50 -14.06
N THR A 372 8.89 -20.35 -12.96
CA THR A 372 7.49 -19.92 -12.93
C THR A 372 7.43 -18.49 -12.43
N ARG A 373 6.76 -17.63 -13.18
CA ARG A 373 6.45 -16.25 -12.77
C ARG A 373 5.36 -16.31 -11.72
N VAL A 374 5.58 -15.63 -10.60
CA VAL A 374 4.63 -15.57 -9.50
C VAL A 374 4.56 -14.15 -8.97
N PHE A 375 3.49 -13.85 -8.26
CA PHE A 375 3.48 -12.77 -7.28
C PHE A 375 3.30 -13.35 -5.88
N PHE A 376 3.96 -12.72 -4.91
CA PHE A 376 3.91 -13.06 -3.51
C PHE A 376 3.00 -12.09 -2.76
N VAL A 377 2.17 -12.63 -1.88
CA VAL A 377 1.34 -11.85 -0.95
C VAL A 377 1.25 -12.57 0.40
N GLY A 378 1.13 -11.79 1.48
CA GLY A 378 0.50 -12.27 2.69
C GLY A 378 -0.99 -12.51 2.41
N ALA A 379 -1.59 -13.48 3.09
CA ALA A 379 -2.99 -13.81 2.87
C ALA A 379 -3.94 -12.75 3.43
N GLY A 380 -3.44 -11.69 4.06
CA GLY A 380 -4.22 -10.52 4.42
C GLY A 380 -4.60 -10.44 5.88
N TYR A 381 -5.60 -9.60 6.17
CA TYR A 381 -6.02 -9.26 7.53
C TYR A 381 -7.37 -9.89 7.89
N SER A 382 -7.47 -10.39 9.12
CA SER A 382 -8.74 -10.46 9.83
C SER A 382 -8.52 -10.04 11.29
N PRO A 383 -9.41 -9.21 11.88
CA PRO A 383 -9.26 -8.72 13.25
C PRO A 383 -9.13 -9.84 14.32
N ASP A 384 -9.80 -10.96 14.07
CA ASP A 384 -9.87 -12.12 14.97
C ASP A 384 -8.88 -13.25 14.61
N ASN A 385 -8.05 -13.05 13.57
CA ASN A 385 -7.14 -14.05 13.01
C ASN A 385 -7.86 -15.36 12.61
N THR A 386 -9.13 -15.31 12.20
CA THR A 386 -9.80 -16.46 11.59
C THR A 386 -9.32 -16.72 10.16
N ALA A 387 -8.91 -15.67 9.45
CA ALA A 387 -8.36 -15.69 8.09
C ALA A 387 -7.00 -14.95 8.02
N GLY A 388 -6.41 -14.85 6.83
CA GLY A 388 -5.17 -14.09 6.61
C GLY A 388 -3.86 -14.77 7.02
N LYS A 389 -3.88 -16.09 7.28
CA LYS A 389 -2.79 -16.82 7.96
C LYS A 389 -1.91 -17.66 7.03
N ALA A 390 -1.49 -17.08 5.91
CA ALA A 390 -0.62 -17.75 4.96
C ALA A 390 0.23 -16.77 4.17
N ILE A 391 1.31 -17.26 3.58
CA ILE A 391 2.08 -16.58 2.54
C ILE A 391 1.83 -17.36 1.24
N LEU A 392 1.46 -16.65 0.18
CA LEU A 392 1.00 -17.24 -1.07
C LEU A 392 1.94 -16.83 -2.21
N ALA A 393 2.26 -17.77 -3.08
CA ALA A 393 2.87 -17.54 -4.38
C ALA A 393 1.84 -17.92 -5.45
N ILE A 394 1.44 -16.95 -6.27
CA ILE A 394 0.30 -17.06 -7.18
C ILE A 394 0.75 -16.72 -8.60
N ASN A 395 0.26 -17.44 -9.59
CA ASN A 395 0.53 -17.16 -11.00
C ASN A 395 -0.24 -15.89 -11.45
N PRO A 396 0.43 -14.84 -11.97
CA PRO A 396 -0.22 -13.60 -12.38
C PRO A 396 -1.16 -13.76 -13.58
N LEU A 397 -1.04 -14.82 -14.39
CA LEU A 397 -1.82 -14.99 -15.62
C LEU A 397 -3.18 -15.66 -15.42
N ASP A 398 -3.30 -16.53 -14.42
CA ASP A 398 -4.52 -17.32 -14.18
C ASP A 398 -4.99 -17.34 -12.72
N GLY A 399 -4.24 -16.72 -11.80
CA GLY A 399 -4.56 -16.67 -10.38
C GLY A 399 -4.36 -17.99 -9.63
N SER A 400 -3.78 -19.02 -10.26
CA SER A 400 -3.54 -20.32 -9.61
C SER A 400 -2.43 -20.25 -8.57
N ILE A 401 -2.56 -21.04 -7.49
CA ILE A 401 -1.55 -21.12 -6.43
C ILE A 401 -0.38 -21.97 -6.91
N ALA A 402 0.80 -21.37 -7.05
CA ALA A 402 2.06 -22.10 -7.24
C ALA A 402 2.53 -22.73 -5.92
N ARG A 403 2.45 -21.98 -4.80
CA ARG A 403 2.81 -22.47 -3.45
C ARG A 403 2.04 -21.71 -2.37
N GLN A 404 1.76 -22.41 -1.26
CA GLN A 404 1.27 -21.81 -0.02
C GLN A 404 2.18 -22.20 1.15
N PHE A 405 2.44 -21.26 2.04
CA PHE A 405 3.11 -21.47 3.32
C PHE A 405 2.12 -21.13 4.42
N LYS A 406 1.77 -22.11 5.26
CA LYS A 406 0.80 -21.95 6.35
C LYS A 406 1.06 -22.95 7.46
N ASN A 407 0.50 -22.70 8.64
CA ASN A 407 0.63 -23.59 9.79
C ASN A 407 0.23 -25.04 9.42
N GLY A 408 1.07 -26.01 9.80
CA GLY A 408 0.86 -27.44 9.52
C GLY A 408 1.26 -27.91 8.11
N VAL A 409 1.78 -27.02 7.25
CA VAL A 409 2.34 -27.37 5.93
C VAL A 409 3.86 -27.25 5.98
N ALA A 410 4.60 -28.20 5.41
CA ALA A 410 6.08 -28.17 5.32
C ALA A 410 6.77 -27.87 6.67
N GLU A 411 6.24 -28.46 7.76
CA GLU A 411 6.75 -28.33 9.14
C GLU A 411 6.64 -26.92 9.75
N ILE A 412 5.91 -26.00 9.10
CA ILE A 412 5.68 -24.65 9.61
C ILE A 412 4.77 -24.71 10.85
N VAL A 413 5.23 -24.09 11.94
CA VAL A 413 4.50 -24.02 13.22
C VAL A 413 4.43 -22.58 13.72
N GLY A 414 3.24 -22.13 14.15
CA GLY A 414 3.04 -20.83 14.81
C GLY A 414 2.60 -19.69 13.89
N MET A 415 2.35 -19.98 12.61
CA MET A 415 1.75 -19.04 11.65
C MET A 415 0.23 -18.98 11.85
N ASP A 416 -0.16 -18.51 13.04
CA ASP A 416 -1.54 -18.50 13.53
C ASP A 416 -2.20 -17.11 13.49
N PHE A 417 -1.52 -16.12 12.92
CA PHE A 417 -1.92 -14.71 12.94
C PHE A 417 -2.01 -14.15 11.52
N SER A 418 -2.86 -13.15 11.36
CA SER A 418 -3.07 -12.43 10.10
C SER A 418 -1.75 -11.82 9.60
N ILE A 419 -1.54 -11.89 8.29
CA ILE A 419 -0.36 -11.37 7.59
C ILE A 419 -0.80 -10.25 6.64
N PRO A 420 -1.08 -9.03 7.14
CA PRO A 420 -1.43 -7.86 6.34
C PRO A 420 -0.22 -7.23 5.64
N SER A 421 0.99 -7.50 6.14
CA SER A 421 2.24 -6.97 5.63
C SER A 421 2.51 -7.48 4.21
N SER A 422 2.84 -6.58 3.29
CA SER A 422 3.42 -6.97 2.00
C SER A 422 4.68 -7.80 2.22
N VAL A 423 5.00 -8.67 1.27
CA VAL A 423 6.18 -9.54 1.34
C VAL A 423 7.39 -8.81 0.77
N VAL A 424 8.57 -8.97 1.35
CA VAL A 424 9.84 -8.63 0.70
C VAL A 424 10.36 -9.86 -0.01
N ALA A 425 10.51 -9.83 -1.32
CA ALA A 425 11.15 -10.88 -2.11
C ALA A 425 12.56 -10.45 -2.49
N ILE A 426 13.53 -11.36 -2.36
CA ILE A 426 14.95 -11.08 -2.62
C ILE A 426 15.50 -12.13 -3.57
N ASP A 427 16.16 -11.66 -4.62
CA ASP A 427 17.10 -12.39 -5.47
C ASP A 427 18.48 -11.82 -5.12
N GLU A 428 19.27 -12.59 -4.37
CA GLU A 428 20.50 -12.13 -3.73
C GLU A 428 21.74 -12.33 -4.62
N ASP A 429 21.71 -13.32 -5.51
CA ASP A 429 22.80 -13.59 -6.45
C ASP A 429 22.54 -13.03 -7.88
N GLU A 430 21.44 -12.30 -8.05
CA GLU A 430 21.02 -11.61 -9.27
C GLU A 430 20.85 -12.56 -10.48
N ASN A 431 20.43 -13.79 -10.23
CA ASN A 431 20.28 -14.80 -11.28
C ASN A 431 18.88 -14.84 -11.93
N GLY A 432 17.98 -13.95 -11.50
CA GLY A 432 16.61 -13.82 -12.00
C GLY A 432 15.63 -14.79 -11.34
N PHE A 433 15.99 -15.38 -10.20
CA PHE A 433 15.12 -16.20 -9.36
C PHE A 433 15.08 -15.66 -7.93
N THR A 434 13.89 -15.67 -7.33
CA THR A 434 13.73 -15.30 -5.92
C THR A 434 14.33 -16.38 -5.05
N ASP A 435 15.17 -15.99 -4.09
CA ASP A 435 15.85 -16.85 -3.12
C ASP A 435 15.10 -16.98 -1.80
N LYS A 436 14.54 -15.85 -1.34
CA LYS A 436 13.96 -15.74 0.00
C LYS A 436 12.90 -14.65 0.10
N LEU A 437 12.04 -14.83 1.09
CA LEU A 437 10.99 -13.89 1.44
C LEU A 437 11.10 -13.47 2.91
N TYR A 438 10.76 -12.22 3.21
CA TYR A 438 10.55 -11.73 4.58
C TYR A 438 9.16 -11.10 4.74
N VAL A 439 8.48 -11.39 5.84
CA VAL A 439 7.17 -10.81 6.13
C VAL A 439 6.86 -10.78 7.63
N GLY A 440 6.20 -9.71 8.09
CA GLY A 440 5.72 -9.57 9.46
C GLY A 440 4.25 -9.93 9.61
N ASP A 441 3.83 -10.36 10.81
CA ASP A 441 2.43 -10.66 11.11
C ASP A 441 1.85 -9.87 12.31
N THR A 442 0.52 -9.93 12.48
CA THR A 442 -0.19 -9.29 13.60
C THR A 442 0.02 -10.01 14.94
N GLY A 443 0.64 -11.19 14.91
CA GLY A 443 1.13 -11.90 16.09
C GLY A 443 2.47 -11.37 16.60
N GLY A 444 3.01 -10.32 15.97
CA GLY A 444 4.28 -9.71 16.29
C GLY A 444 5.47 -10.60 15.95
N GLN A 445 5.34 -11.41 14.90
CA GLN A 445 6.37 -12.32 14.42
C GLN A 445 6.91 -11.82 13.07
N ILE A 446 8.18 -12.13 12.80
CA ILE A 446 8.75 -12.00 11.45
C ILE A 446 9.14 -13.39 10.95
N TRP A 447 8.75 -13.67 9.71
CA TRP A 447 8.98 -14.92 9.01
C TRP A 447 10.01 -14.73 7.92
N ARG A 448 10.94 -15.67 7.81
CA ARG A 448 11.78 -15.90 6.63
C ARG A 448 11.22 -17.11 5.87
N VAL A 449 10.98 -16.99 4.58
CA VAL A 449 10.65 -18.13 3.71
C VAL A 449 11.80 -18.38 2.76
N GLY A 450 12.22 -19.63 2.63
CA GLY A 450 13.33 -20.01 1.74
C GLY A 450 13.92 -21.35 2.16
N ARG A 451 15.06 -21.69 1.57
CA ARG A 451 15.84 -22.87 1.96
C ARG A 451 17.34 -22.60 1.87
N PHE A 452 17.99 -22.62 3.03
CA PHE A 452 19.42 -22.26 3.21
C PHE A 452 20.28 -23.45 3.64
N ARG A 453 19.75 -24.66 3.52
CA ARG A 453 20.45 -25.91 3.85
C ARG A 453 20.27 -26.94 2.74
N ASP A 454 21.31 -27.74 2.53
CA ASP A 454 21.29 -28.89 1.60
C ASP A 454 20.41 -30.05 2.11
N ALA A 455 20.39 -31.17 1.39
CA ALA A 455 19.62 -32.36 1.79
C ALA A 455 20.18 -33.01 3.07
N GLU A 456 21.47 -32.86 3.31
CA GLU A 456 22.19 -33.32 4.51
C GLU A 456 22.13 -32.32 5.68
N HIS A 457 21.31 -31.27 5.57
CA HIS A 457 21.09 -30.22 6.58
C HIS A 457 22.31 -29.32 6.86
N LYS A 458 23.31 -29.31 5.97
CA LYS A 458 24.44 -28.39 6.07
C LYS A 458 24.05 -27.03 5.49
N PRO A 459 24.53 -25.92 6.10
CA PRO A 459 24.33 -24.59 5.53
C PRO A 459 24.86 -24.50 4.11
N LEU A 460 24.08 -23.87 3.22
CA LEU A 460 24.56 -23.47 1.91
C LEU A 460 25.55 -22.30 2.06
N PRO A 461 26.55 -22.17 1.18
CA PRO A 461 27.45 -21.04 1.21
C PRO A 461 26.71 -19.76 0.84
N PHE A 462 26.75 -18.73 1.70
CA PHE A 462 26.20 -17.41 1.41
C PHE A 462 26.82 -16.82 0.12
N PRO A 463 26.04 -16.16 -0.76
CA PRO A 463 24.60 -15.84 -0.64
C PRO A 463 23.64 -16.92 -1.18
N HIS A 464 24.12 -18.12 -1.51
CA HIS A 464 23.28 -19.10 -2.22
C HIS A 464 22.13 -19.63 -1.36
N ALA A 465 20.94 -19.66 -1.97
CA ALA A 465 19.77 -20.39 -1.49
C ALA A 465 19.39 -21.51 -2.48
N ASN A 466 18.54 -22.43 -2.05
CA ASN A 466 17.85 -23.32 -2.98
C ASN A 466 16.59 -22.60 -3.47
N GLU A 467 16.52 -22.25 -4.75
CA GLU A 467 15.42 -21.50 -5.38
C GLU A 467 14.18 -22.35 -5.73
N ASN A 468 14.20 -23.66 -5.49
CA ASN A 468 13.04 -24.52 -5.70
C ASN A 468 12.01 -24.28 -4.59
N ILE A 469 10.99 -23.50 -4.91
CA ILE A 469 9.93 -23.07 -3.99
C ILE A 469 9.17 -24.25 -3.37
N MET A 470 9.16 -25.41 -4.03
CA MET A 470 8.50 -26.60 -3.50
C MET A 470 9.22 -27.19 -2.30
N SER A 471 10.50 -26.86 -2.16
CA SER A 471 11.37 -27.28 -1.05
C SER A 471 11.52 -26.23 0.05
N TRP A 472 11.01 -25.02 -0.16
CA TRP A 472 11.05 -23.95 0.83
C TRP A 472 10.21 -24.28 2.06
N THR A 473 10.65 -23.77 3.20
CA THR A 473 9.89 -23.69 4.44
C THR A 473 9.85 -22.25 4.94
N ALA A 474 8.96 -21.97 5.90
CA ALA A 474 8.89 -20.69 6.58
C ALA A 474 9.38 -20.84 8.02
N HIS A 475 10.44 -20.11 8.37
CA HIS A 475 11.01 -20.08 9.70
C HIS A 475 10.67 -18.77 10.42
N ARG A 476 10.31 -18.87 11.70
CA ARG A 476 10.06 -17.68 12.52
C ARG A 476 11.37 -17.16 13.07
N ILE A 477 11.86 -16.05 12.52
CA ILE A 477 13.16 -15.49 12.87
C ILE A 477 13.10 -14.51 14.05
N PHE A 478 11.93 -13.91 14.32
CA PHE A 478 11.78 -12.95 15.41
C PHE A 478 10.38 -12.99 16.03
N ILE A 479 10.29 -12.74 17.33
CA ILE A 479 9.06 -12.44 18.07
C ILE A 479 9.28 -11.15 18.88
N SER A 480 8.41 -10.17 18.67
CA SER A 480 8.42 -8.92 19.45
C SER A 480 7.93 -9.14 20.88
N GLY A 481 8.51 -8.37 21.80
CA GLY A 481 8.17 -8.44 23.22
C GLY A 481 9.03 -9.39 24.02
N ASP A 482 8.79 -9.38 25.32
CA ASP A 482 9.45 -10.28 26.26
C ASP A 482 8.89 -11.70 26.08
N PRO A 483 9.75 -12.73 25.97
CA PRO A 483 9.30 -14.11 25.87
C PRO A 483 8.51 -14.59 27.10
N THR A 484 8.57 -13.88 28.23
CA THR A 484 7.79 -14.18 29.43
C THR A 484 6.33 -13.68 29.31
N PRO A 485 5.33 -14.58 29.33
CA PRO A 485 3.94 -14.17 29.36
C PRO A 485 3.62 -13.44 30.69
N PRO A 486 2.73 -12.43 30.70
CA PRO A 486 1.87 -11.96 29.61
C PRO A 486 2.42 -10.68 28.95
N SER A 487 3.54 -10.76 28.22
CA SER A 487 4.01 -9.61 27.44
C SER A 487 3.13 -9.39 26.20
N PRO A 488 2.56 -8.19 25.99
CA PRO A 488 1.79 -7.89 24.79
C PRO A 488 2.74 -7.86 23.59
N ARG A 489 2.48 -8.73 22.61
CA ARG A 489 3.20 -8.72 21.33
C ARG A 489 2.81 -7.49 20.52
N ARG A 490 3.74 -7.00 19.70
CA ARG A 490 3.61 -5.76 18.95
C ARG A 490 3.46 -6.09 17.47
N LYS A 491 2.38 -5.62 16.85
CA LYS A 491 1.98 -6.03 15.51
C LYS A 491 2.92 -5.49 14.44
N PHE A 492 3.17 -6.27 13.39
CA PHE A 492 3.82 -5.81 12.17
C PHE A 492 2.78 -5.72 11.05
N PHE A 493 2.47 -4.50 10.60
CA PHE A 493 1.58 -4.24 9.46
C PHE A 493 2.33 -3.97 8.15
N TYR A 494 3.62 -3.65 8.23
CA TYR A 494 4.43 -3.24 7.09
C TYR A 494 5.68 -4.11 6.95
N PRO A 495 6.21 -4.29 5.72
CA PRO A 495 7.38 -5.12 5.49
C PRO A 495 8.64 -4.51 6.14
N PRO A 496 9.65 -5.32 6.49
CA PRO A 496 10.97 -4.80 6.79
C PRO A 496 11.61 -4.14 5.57
N THR A 497 12.54 -3.22 5.81
CA THR A 497 13.59 -2.87 4.86
C THR A 497 14.78 -3.78 5.10
N VAL A 498 15.29 -4.42 4.06
CA VAL A 498 16.38 -5.39 4.19
C VAL A 498 17.67 -4.79 3.65
N ALA A 499 18.74 -4.86 4.44
CA ALA A 499 20.10 -4.58 4.01
C ALA A 499 20.87 -5.89 3.89
N LEU A 500 21.52 -6.10 2.75
CA LEU A 500 22.35 -7.28 2.50
C LEU A 500 23.78 -6.97 2.97
N GLU A 501 24.21 -7.60 4.06
CA GLU A 501 25.56 -7.49 4.59
C GLU A 501 26.38 -8.74 4.25
N GLN A 502 27.69 -8.68 4.41
CA GLN A 502 28.53 -9.85 4.16
C GLN A 502 28.22 -10.97 5.17
N GLY A 503 27.47 -11.98 4.73
CA GLY A 503 27.15 -13.18 5.49
C GLY A 503 25.87 -13.11 6.33
N TYR A 504 25.07 -12.04 6.22
CA TYR A 504 23.78 -11.93 6.91
C TYR A 504 22.87 -10.86 6.29
N ASP A 505 21.59 -10.96 6.60
CA ASP A 505 20.62 -9.90 6.28
C ASP A 505 20.33 -9.07 7.53
N LEU A 506 20.24 -7.75 7.39
CA LEU A 506 19.76 -6.86 8.44
C LEU A 506 18.36 -6.34 8.10
N LEU A 507 17.38 -6.74 8.90
CA LEU A 507 15.99 -6.34 8.75
C LEU A 507 15.70 -5.13 9.64
N LEU A 508 15.37 -4.01 9.02
CA LEU A 508 14.98 -2.76 9.67
C LEU A 508 13.47 -2.61 9.58
N THR A 509 12.79 -2.52 10.72
CA THR A 509 11.32 -2.50 10.74
C THR A 509 10.80 -1.74 11.96
N GLY A 510 9.49 -1.57 12.06
CA GLY A 510 8.85 -1.02 13.23
C GLY A 510 7.48 -1.64 13.48
N THR A 511 6.99 -1.50 14.70
CA THR A 511 5.67 -2.03 15.09
C THR A 511 4.64 -0.93 15.17
N GLY A 512 3.39 -1.31 14.93
CA GLY A 512 2.25 -0.42 15.01
C GLY A 512 0.98 -1.11 14.53
N ASP A 513 -0.15 -0.74 15.12
CA ASP A 513 -1.47 -1.26 14.73
C ASP A 513 -2.14 -0.26 13.78
N ARG A 514 -2.11 -0.55 12.48
CA ARG A 514 -2.72 0.31 11.45
C ARG A 514 -4.24 0.35 11.56
N GLU A 515 -4.87 -0.70 12.08
CA GLU A 515 -6.30 -0.71 12.39
C GLU A 515 -6.61 -0.04 13.74
N ASN A 516 -5.63 0.53 14.43
CA ASN A 516 -5.90 1.30 15.65
C ASN A 516 -4.88 2.43 15.84
N PRO A 517 -4.80 3.36 14.88
CA PRO A 517 -3.80 4.41 14.91
C PRO A 517 -4.06 5.38 16.08
N CYS A 518 -5.31 5.55 16.51
CA CYS A 518 -5.70 6.43 17.61
C CYS A 518 -5.43 5.86 19.02
N SER A 519 -4.90 4.64 19.14
CA SER A 519 -4.56 4.06 20.43
C SER A 519 -3.44 4.84 21.13
N THR A 520 -3.71 5.44 22.29
CA THR A 520 -2.72 6.21 23.06
C THR A 520 -1.88 5.35 24.01
N GLY A 521 -2.20 4.06 24.13
CA GLY A 521 -1.58 3.15 25.10
C GLY A 521 -0.65 2.10 24.49
N SER A 522 -0.35 2.18 23.19
CA SER A 522 0.58 1.23 22.57
C SER A 522 2.02 1.50 23.02
N ASN A 523 2.82 0.44 23.05
CA ASN A 523 4.24 0.50 23.43
C ASN A 523 5.07 -0.01 22.27
N ASP A 524 5.08 0.68 21.14
CA ASP A 524 5.70 0.20 19.91
C ASP A 524 7.23 0.39 19.88
N ARG A 525 7.86 -0.16 18.85
CA ARG A 525 9.32 -0.25 18.70
C ARG A 525 9.74 0.03 17.27
N ILE A 526 10.98 0.51 17.12
CA ILE A 526 11.78 0.38 15.90
C ILE A 526 12.80 -0.73 16.15
N TYR A 527 13.00 -1.63 15.20
CA TYR A 527 13.92 -2.77 15.30
C TYR A 527 14.94 -2.77 14.16
N ALA A 528 16.13 -3.27 14.46
CA ALA A 528 17.03 -3.90 13.51
C ALA A 528 17.28 -5.34 13.96
N ILE A 529 17.15 -6.31 13.06
CA ILE A 529 17.24 -7.74 13.35
C ILE A 529 18.21 -8.38 12.37
N LYS A 530 19.29 -8.98 12.89
CA LYS A 530 20.34 -9.66 12.14
C LYS A 530 19.94 -11.12 11.92
N ASP A 531 19.64 -11.47 10.69
CA ASP A 531 19.33 -12.83 10.28
C ASP A 531 20.57 -13.50 9.64
N LEU A 532 21.06 -14.55 10.29
CA LEU A 532 22.20 -15.36 9.84
C LEU A 532 21.77 -16.54 8.93
N HIS A 533 20.51 -16.59 8.53
CA HIS A 533 19.92 -17.71 7.79
C HIS A 533 19.92 -19.05 8.57
N ASP A 534 20.05 -18.98 9.89
CA ASP A 534 19.91 -20.11 10.80
C ASP A 534 18.45 -20.31 11.25
N ASP A 535 18.22 -21.35 12.05
CA ASP A 535 16.87 -21.73 12.51
C ASP A 535 16.61 -21.22 13.94
N LEU A 536 17.31 -20.16 14.37
CA LEU A 536 17.08 -19.53 15.67
C LEU A 536 15.89 -18.57 15.59
N THR A 537 15.02 -18.58 16.60
CA THR A 537 14.00 -17.54 16.79
C THR A 537 14.52 -16.53 17.79
N LEU A 538 14.70 -15.29 17.34
CA LEU A 538 15.17 -14.17 18.17
C LEU A 538 14.01 -13.51 18.92
N THR A 539 14.34 -12.85 20.03
CA THR A 539 13.45 -12.04 20.86
C THR A 539 14.13 -10.72 21.21
N GLU A 540 13.48 -9.85 21.99
CA GLU A 540 14.13 -8.62 22.48
C GLU A 540 15.34 -8.89 23.39
N LEU A 541 15.50 -10.11 23.94
CA LEU A 541 16.71 -10.49 24.69
C LEU A 541 17.95 -10.62 23.80
N ASP A 542 17.75 -10.91 22.51
CA ASP A 542 18.83 -11.03 21.53
C ASP A 542 19.15 -9.68 20.85
N LEU A 543 18.55 -8.58 21.31
CA LEU A 543 18.70 -7.23 20.73
C LEU A 543 19.09 -6.22 21.82
N VAL A 544 19.89 -5.23 21.44
CA VAL A 544 20.29 -4.15 22.36
C VAL A 544 19.23 -3.05 22.42
N ASP A 545 18.75 -2.68 23.62
CA ASP A 545 17.93 -1.47 23.83
C ASP A 545 18.80 -0.22 23.63
N VAL A 546 18.55 0.53 22.57
CA VAL A 546 19.33 1.73 22.25
C VAL A 546 18.65 3.06 22.64
N THR A 547 17.60 3.03 23.48
CA THR A 547 16.74 4.21 23.76
C THR A 547 17.34 5.25 24.72
N ASP A 548 18.06 4.86 25.77
CA ASP A 548 18.47 5.80 26.84
C ASP A 548 19.91 5.53 27.31
N ALA A 549 20.85 6.41 26.94
CA ALA A 549 22.29 6.28 27.20
C ALA A 549 22.86 4.90 26.79
N PRO A 550 22.72 4.51 25.51
CA PRO A 550 22.74 3.11 25.14
C PRO A 550 24.16 2.54 25.02
N PRO A 551 24.34 1.23 25.35
CA PRO A 551 25.49 0.51 24.84
C PRO A 551 25.44 0.50 23.30
N VAL A 552 26.61 0.67 22.66
CA VAL A 552 26.68 0.70 21.19
C VAL A 552 26.67 -0.74 20.67
N PRO A 553 25.66 -1.14 19.87
CA PRO A 553 25.62 -2.47 19.25
C PRO A 553 26.84 -2.71 18.36
N ASP A 554 27.30 -3.96 18.30
CA ASP A 554 28.45 -4.37 17.49
C ASP A 554 28.08 -5.62 16.69
N LEU A 555 27.33 -5.38 15.61
CA LEU A 555 26.76 -6.44 14.77
C LEU A 555 27.81 -7.16 13.91
N ASP A 556 29.05 -6.67 13.88
CA ASP A 556 30.17 -7.30 13.18
C ASP A 556 30.90 -8.33 14.08
N SER A 557 30.56 -8.40 15.37
CA SER A 557 31.08 -9.38 16.33
C SER A 557 30.08 -10.50 16.60
N ASP A 558 30.43 -11.74 16.27
CA ASP A 558 29.55 -12.91 16.46
C ASP A 558 29.35 -13.34 17.93
N THR A 559 30.06 -12.70 18.87
CA THR A 559 29.97 -12.97 20.31
C THR A 559 29.71 -11.72 21.13
N ALA A 560 29.22 -10.64 20.50
CA ALA A 560 28.93 -9.41 21.22
C ALA A 560 27.74 -9.62 22.18
N ASP A 561 27.89 -9.13 23.41
CA ASP A 561 26.85 -9.01 24.44
C ASP A 561 27.11 -7.66 25.13
N LYS A 562 26.57 -6.59 24.55
CA LYS A 562 26.86 -5.20 24.90
C LYS A 562 26.00 -4.72 26.04
N ASP A 563 24.81 -5.28 26.22
CA ASP A 563 23.93 -4.98 27.35
C ASP A 563 24.22 -5.87 28.58
N GLY A 564 25.00 -6.94 28.42
CA GLY A 564 25.47 -7.82 29.48
C GLY A 564 24.39 -8.79 29.98
N ASN A 565 23.38 -9.07 29.16
CA ASN A 565 22.23 -9.89 29.53
C ASN A 565 22.48 -11.41 29.36
N GLY A 566 23.63 -11.80 28.79
CA GLY A 566 24.05 -13.19 28.58
C GLY A 566 23.60 -13.80 27.26
N TYR A 567 22.94 -13.03 26.39
CA TYR A 567 22.57 -13.39 25.02
C TYR A 567 23.52 -12.70 24.02
N THR A 568 23.65 -13.28 22.83
CA THR A 568 24.45 -12.65 21.77
C THR A 568 23.60 -11.64 21.03
N ASP A 569 24.08 -10.40 20.94
CA ASP A 569 23.40 -9.31 20.26
C ASP A 569 23.33 -9.56 18.75
N ARG A 570 22.11 -9.74 18.25
CA ARG A 570 21.77 -9.88 16.84
C ARG A 570 20.85 -8.75 16.38
N GLY A 571 21.12 -7.53 16.86
CA GLY A 571 20.43 -6.33 16.41
C GLY A 571 20.23 -5.32 17.54
N TRP A 572 19.27 -4.42 17.34
CA TRP A 572 18.96 -3.36 18.30
C TRP A 572 17.49 -2.95 18.21
N TYR A 573 16.99 -2.26 19.23
CA TYR A 573 15.66 -1.67 19.20
C TYR A 573 15.59 -0.31 19.90
N ILE A 574 14.70 0.55 19.41
CA ILE A 574 14.33 1.82 20.05
C ILE A 574 12.91 1.69 20.58
N ARG A 575 12.69 2.12 21.83
CA ARG A 575 11.36 2.25 22.42
C ARG A 575 10.74 3.56 21.99
N LEU A 576 9.58 3.47 21.36
CA LEU A 576 8.79 4.65 21.01
C LEU A 576 8.05 5.18 22.24
N ALA A 577 7.68 6.46 22.19
CA ALA A 577 6.87 7.06 23.25
C ALA A 577 5.50 6.34 23.37
N PRO A 578 4.82 6.40 24.53
CA PRO A 578 3.49 5.82 24.66
C PRO A 578 2.53 6.31 23.57
N GLY A 579 1.92 5.38 22.83
CA GLY A 579 1.02 5.66 21.71
C GLY A 579 1.71 5.99 20.38
N GLU A 580 3.01 6.28 20.35
CA GLU A 580 3.76 6.47 19.10
C GLU A 580 3.98 5.14 18.40
N LYS A 581 3.76 5.08 17.08
CA LYS A 581 3.76 3.83 16.29
C LYS A 581 4.45 4.01 14.95
N VAL A 582 4.97 2.92 14.39
CA VAL A 582 5.42 2.87 12.98
C VAL A 582 4.27 2.33 12.14
N LEU A 583 3.72 3.18 11.28
CA LEU A 583 2.55 2.88 10.44
C LEU A 583 2.87 2.91 8.95
N GLU A 584 4.15 2.81 8.55
CA GLU A 584 4.57 2.71 7.16
C GLU A 584 5.94 2.02 7.06
N LYS A 585 6.29 1.53 5.86
CA LYS A 585 7.64 0.98 5.59
C LYS A 585 8.69 2.10 5.67
N GLY A 586 9.81 1.84 6.35
CA GLY A 586 10.98 2.75 6.30
C GLY A 586 11.76 2.66 4.98
N LEU A 587 12.79 3.49 4.85
CA LEU A 587 13.74 3.52 3.73
C LEU A 587 15.16 3.49 4.27
N LEU A 588 15.99 2.59 3.76
CA LEU A 588 17.43 2.60 4.01
C LEU A 588 18.12 3.28 2.84
N PHE A 589 18.83 4.38 3.12
CA PHE A 589 19.65 5.05 2.12
C PHE A 589 20.96 5.51 2.74
N ASN A 590 22.07 5.22 2.06
CA ASN A 590 23.42 5.61 2.48
C ASN A 590 23.71 5.29 3.97
N LYS A 591 23.39 4.06 4.41
CA LYS A 591 23.56 3.57 5.79
C LYS A 591 22.69 4.29 6.84
N VAL A 592 21.70 5.07 6.42
CA VAL A 592 20.74 5.75 7.28
C VAL A 592 19.35 5.16 7.04
N TYR A 593 18.74 4.66 8.10
CA TYR A 593 17.37 4.19 8.12
C TYR A 593 16.43 5.34 8.46
N TYR A 594 15.62 5.71 7.48
CA TYR A 594 14.57 6.72 7.57
C TYR A 594 13.25 6.03 7.84
N VAL A 595 12.63 6.28 9.01
CA VAL A 595 11.36 5.64 9.36
C VAL A 595 10.39 6.67 9.95
N PRO A 596 9.17 6.80 9.37
CA PRO A 596 8.15 7.68 9.91
C PRO A 596 7.43 7.03 11.09
N THR A 597 7.02 7.84 12.05
CA THR A 597 6.17 7.45 13.17
C THR A 597 4.95 8.37 13.25
N PHE A 598 3.92 7.88 13.92
CA PHE A 598 2.69 8.62 14.21
C PHE A 598 2.33 8.49 15.69
N THR A 599 2.03 9.62 16.31
CA THR A 599 1.55 9.72 17.69
C THR A 599 0.16 10.34 17.69
N PRO A 600 -0.89 9.62 18.12
CA PRO A 600 -2.23 10.18 18.19
C PRO A 600 -2.32 11.21 19.32
N ASP A 601 -3.10 12.27 19.07
CA ASP A 601 -3.41 13.32 20.05
C ASP A 601 -4.93 13.63 20.04
N SER A 602 -5.34 14.75 20.63
CA SER A 602 -6.75 15.18 20.61
C SER A 602 -7.22 15.76 19.28
N GLY A 603 -6.34 15.85 18.28
CA GLY A 603 -6.60 16.31 16.94
C GLY A 603 -6.25 15.23 15.92
N LEU A 604 -5.55 15.61 14.86
CA LEU A 604 -5.18 14.71 13.75
C LEU A 604 -3.89 13.91 14.03
N GLY A 605 -3.29 14.03 15.22
CA GLY A 605 -2.02 13.40 15.60
C GLY A 605 -0.78 14.05 15.01
N GLU A 606 0.38 13.71 15.57
CA GLU A 606 1.70 14.20 15.18
C GLU A 606 2.45 13.12 14.38
N SER A 607 3.10 13.51 13.28
CA SER A 607 4.03 12.64 12.57
C SER A 607 5.47 13.10 12.70
N ARG A 608 6.36 12.14 12.91
CA ARG A 608 7.81 12.34 13.06
C ARG A 608 8.53 11.46 12.06
N ILE A 609 9.75 11.85 11.68
CA ILE A 609 10.67 10.99 10.94
C ILE A 609 11.92 10.78 11.77
N TYR A 610 12.36 9.54 11.84
CA TYR A 610 13.63 9.14 12.44
C TYR A 610 14.69 8.97 11.35
N ALA A 611 15.94 9.34 11.64
CA ALA A 611 17.11 9.10 10.80
C ALA A 611 18.18 8.41 11.66
N LEU A 612 18.29 7.09 11.49
CA LEU A 612 19.06 6.21 12.38
C LEU A 612 20.22 5.56 11.62
N GLN A 613 21.39 5.46 12.24
CA GLN A 613 22.45 4.62 11.70
C GLN A 613 22.02 3.16 11.73
N TYR A 614 21.93 2.52 10.57
CA TYR A 614 21.30 1.21 10.43
C TYR A 614 21.87 0.08 11.32
N LYS A 615 23.18 0.09 11.61
CA LYS A 615 23.83 -0.92 12.46
C LYS A 615 23.77 -0.64 13.96
N THR A 616 23.59 0.62 14.37
CA THR A 616 23.76 1.02 15.78
C THR A 616 22.52 1.65 16.40
N GLY A 617 21.56 2.09 15.58
CA GLY A 617 20.41 2.87 16.02
C GLY A 617 20.77 4.28 16.53
N ALA A 618 22.03 4.70 16.41
CA ALA A 618 22.46 6.04 16.79
C ALA A 618 21.87 7.11 15.85
N ALA A 619 21.80 8.37 16.31
CA ALA A 619 21.44 9.49 15.45
C ALA A 619 22.37 9.58 14.25
N ALA A 620 21.79 9.80 13.07
CA ALA A 620 22.56 9.91 11.83
C ALA A 620 23.28 11.27 11.68
N GLY A 621 23.01 12.24 12.55
CA GLY A 621 23.54 13.61 12.45
C GLY A 621 22.82 14.48 11.41
N LEU A 622 21.59 14.10 11.04
CA LEU A 622 20.76 14.87 10.09
C LEU A 622 19.89 15.92 10.80
N PHE A 623 19.46 15.63 12.02
CA PHE A 623 18.60 16.50 12.80
C PHE A 623 19.34 16.95 14.05
N THR A 624 19.16 18.21 14.43
CA THR A 624 19.76 18.79 15.63
C THR A 624 18.71 19.48 16.49
N ASP A 625 18.79 19.29 17.80
CA ASP A 625 18.03 20.05 18.80
C ASP A 625 19.00 20.68 19.80
N GLU A 626 18.86 21.99 20.04
CA GLU A 626 19.81 22.80 20.83
C GLU A 626 21.30 22.62 20.47
N GLY A 627 21.59 22.26 19.21
CA GLY A 627 22.96 22.03 18.71
C GLY A 627 23.51 20.62 18.96
N MET A 628 22.70 19.70 19.47
CA MET A 628 23.02 18.28 19.63
C MET A 628 22.28 17.44 18.59
N ASP A 629 22.92 16.39 18.07
CA ASP A 629 22.27 15.46 17.15
C ASP A 629 21.10 14.75 17.83
N THR A 630 19.96 14.68 17.14
CA THR A 630 18.76 13.96 17.59
C THR A 630 18.37 12.92 16.55
N TRP A 631 17.69 11.86 17.01
CA TRP A 631 17.19 10.80 16.14
C TRP A 631 16.13 11.26 15.16
N SER A 632 15.32 12.24 15.55
CA SER A 632 14.03 12.49 14.90
C SER A 632 13.63 13.95 14.87
N ARG A 633 12.71 14.27 13.96
CA ARG A 633 12.08 15.58 13.83
C ARG A 633 10.60 15.42 13.53
N VAL A 634 9.76 16.30 14.07
CA VAL A 634 8.35 16.43 13.70
C VAL A 634 8.26 16.92 12.26
N ILE A 635 7.52 16.22 11.41
CA ILE A 635 7.40 16.52 9.98
C ILE A 635 6.00 17.00 9.59
N GLY A 636 5.01 16.79 10.45
CA GLY A 636 3.66 17.17 10.13
C GLY A 636 2.62 16.62 11.10
N VAL A 637 1.38 16.72 10.65
CA VAL A 637 0.18 16.26 11.33
C VAL A 637 -0.48 15.18 10.48
N GLY A 638 -1.17 14.23 11.10
CA GLY A 638 -1.72 13.06 10.41
C GLY A 638 -0.67 11.98 10.17
N ILE A 639 -1.09 10.82 9.67
CA ILE A 639 -0.17 9.72 9.34
C ILE A 639 0.66 10.09 8.13
N SER A 640 1.99 9.94 8.25
CA SER A 640 2.91 10.13 7.14
C SER A 640 2.92 8.90 6.24
N SER A 641 3.07 9.13 4.93
CA SER A 641 3.40 8.05 3.99
C SER A 641 4.79 7.47 4.28
N LYS A 642 5.12 6.37 3.59
CA LYS A 642 6.51 5.91 3.49
C LYS A 642 7.38 7.00 2.83
N PRO A 643 8.65 7.14 3.25
CA PRO A 643 9.60 8.00 2.57
C PRO A 643 9.97 7.41 1.19
N VAL A 644 10.07 8.28 0.18
CA VAL A 644 10.53 7.93 -1.17
C VAL A 644 11.74 8.78 -1.54
N LEU A 645 12.70 8.16 -2.23
CA LEU A 645 13.92 8.84 -2.67
C LEU A 645 13.72 9.39 -4.09
N TYR A 646 13.92 10.69 -4.24
CA TYR A 646 14.20 11.32 -5.52
C TYR A 646 15.70 11.36 -5.76
N VAL A 647 16.10 10.83 -6.91
CA VAL A 647 17.48 10.80 -7.39
C VAL A 647 17.55 11.73 -8.61
N GLY A 648 17.95 12.97 -8.37
CA GLY A 648 18.22 13.95 -9.41
C GLY A 648 19.64 13.85 -9.94
N ARG A 649 19.94 14.61 -11.00
CA ARG A 649 21.29 14.67 -11.60
C ARG A 649 22.34 15.20 -10.63
N SER A 650 21.97 16.15 -9.80
CA SER A 650 22.87 16.88 -8.90
C SER A 650 22.48 16.81 -7.43
N ARG A 651 21.27 16.30 -7.11
CA ARG A 651 20.72 16.29 -5.76
C ARG A 651 19.93 15.03 -5.48
N PHE A 652 19.88 14.67 -4.20
CA PHE A 652 18.95 13.70 -3.66
C PHE A 652 17.92 14.43 -2.81
N LYS A 653 16.66 14.00 -2.85
CA LYS A 653 15.62 14.44 -1.94
C LYS A 653 14.86 13.24 -1.42
N LEU A 654 14.40 13.31 -0.19
CA LEU A 654 13.47 12.38 0.40
C LEU A 654 12.13 13.09 0.51
N PHE A 655 11.11 12.49 -0.10
CA PHE A 655 9.74 12.96 -0.04
C PHE A 655 8.90 12.08 0.87
N SER A 656 7.96 12.70 1.59
CA SER A 656 6.96 11.99 2.37
C SER A 656 5.70 12.84 2.48
N SER A 657 4.53 12.29 2.20
CA SER A 657 3.26 12.99 2.37
C SER A 657 2.85 13.02 3.83
N THR A 658 2.29 14.13 4.29
CA THR A 658 1.61 14.26 5.58
C THR A 658 0.28 14.99 5.38
N GLY A 659 -0.60 14.91 6.39
CA GLY A 659 -1.86 15.65 6.36
C GLY A 659 -1.64 17.16 6.29
N THR A 660 -0.69 17.69 7.08
CA THR A 660 -0.26 19.10 7.04
C THR A 660 1.18 19.26 7.55
N SER A 661 1.87 20.33 7.16
CA SER A 661 3.19 20.65 7.73
C SER A 661 3.08 21.17 9.17
N TYR A 662 4.04 20.82 10.03
CA TYR A 662 4.08 21.32 11.40
C TYR A 662 4.73 22.71 11.47
N VAL A 663 3.97 23.77 11.22
CA VAL A 663 4.25 25.11 11.80
C VAL A 663 2.93 25.87 11.99
N PRO A 664 2.27 25.81 13.16
CA PRO A 664 1.29 26.82 13.50
C PRO A 664 2.04 28.09 13.93
N ALA A 665 1.98 29.15 13.12
CA ALA A 665 2.21 30.48 13.67
C ALA A 665 1.11 30.74 14.73
N PRO A 666 1.45 31.18 15.97
CA PRO A 666 0.44 31.48 16.96
C PRO A 666 -0.52 32.55 16.42
N GLY A 667 -1.79 32.17 16.23
CA GLY A 667 -2.86 33.05 15.76
C GLY A 667 -3.27 32.92 14.29
N SER A 668 -2.68 32.00 13.52
CA SER A 668 -3.19 31.70 12.17
C SER A 668 -4.27 30.62 12.25
N PRO A 669 -5.46 30.78 11.63
CA PRO A 669 -6.37 29.66 11.44
C PRO A 669 -5.64 28.63 10.58
N ALA A 670 -5.28 27.50 11.17
CA ALA A 670 -4.67 26.39 10.46
C ALA A 670 -5.73 25.81 9.51
N ALA A 671 -5.81 26.36 8.31
CA ALA A 671 -6.30 25.56 7.19
C ALA A 671 -5.23 24.49 6.97
N SER A 672 -5.48 23.29 7.48
CA SER A 672 -4.75 22.08 7.12
C SER A 672 -4.64 22.02 5.59
N LYS A 673 -3.52 21.58 5.02
CA LYS A 673 -3.38 21.32 3.58
C LYS A 673 -2.40 20.16 3.43
N ALA A 674 -2.67 19.26 2.48
CA ALA A 674 -1.75 18.19 2.11
C ALA A 674 -0.34 18.76 2.00
N ALA A 675 0.59 18.15 2.73
CA ALA A 675 1.96 18.59 2.79
C ALA A 675 2.88 17.48 2.32
N ILE A 676 3.95 17.89 1.67
CA ILE A 676 5.02 17.01 1.23
C ILE A 676 6.26 17.51 1.95
N LEU A 677 6.75 16.66 2.84
CA LEU A 677 8.05 16.81 3.44
C LEU A 677 9.11 16.73 2.34
N GLU A 678 9.99 17.71 2.28
CA GLU A 678 11.23 17.64 1.50
C GLU A 678 12.43 17.64 2.46
N ILE A 679 13.23 16.59 2.43
CA ILE A 679 14.49 16.50 3.19
C ILE A 679 15.61 16.20 2.20
N GLU A 680 16.73 16.91 2.29
CA GLU A 680 17.97 16.46 1.67
C GLU A 680 18.56 15.35 2.55
N PRO A 681 18.59 14.08 2.09
CA PRO A 681 19.15 13.00 2.89
C PRO A 681 20.67 13.15 2.99
N LEU A 682 21.27 12.41 3.92
CA LEU A 682 22.73 12.32 3.97
C LEU A 682 23.20 11.56 2.73
N ALA A 683 23.78 12.29 1.77
CA ALA A 683 24.24 11.74 0.51
C ALA A 683 25.77 11.73 0.44
N PRO A 684 26.38 10.79 -0.30
CA PRO A 684 27.81 10.83 -0.57
C PRO A 684 28.18 12.12 -1.35
N PRO A 685 29.40 12.67 -1.16
CA PRO A 685 29.83 13.93 -1.78
C PRO A 685 29.95 13.88 -3.31
N SER A 686 29.79 12.71 -3.92
CA SER A 686 29.72 12.49 -5.37
C SER A 686 28.77 11.35 -5.66
N ASN A 687 28.00 11.43 -6.76
CA ASN A 687 27.18 10.33 -7.28
C ASN A 687 28.07 9.10 -7.53
N LEU A 688 28.11 8.19 -6.57
CA LEU A 688 28.83 6.92 -6.68
C LEU A 688 28.01 5.99 -7.58
N PHE A 689 28.61 5.67 -8.73
CA PHE A 689 28.19 4.70 -9.76
C PHE A 689 26.78 4.12 -9.63
N TYR A 690 25.91 4.69 -10.48
CA TYR A 690 24.53 4.36 -10.86
C TYR A 690 24.11 2.87 -10.89
N LEU A 691 25.01 1.91 -11.11
CA LEU A 691 24.64 0.50 -11.36
C LEU A 691 24.00 -0.25 -10.17
N TRP A 692 24.12 0.26 -8.94
CA TRP A 692 23.73 -0.48 -7.72
C TRP A 692 22.34 -0.12 -7.17
N TRP A 693 21.56 0.74 -7.84
CA TRP A 693 20.33 1.30 -7.25
C TRP A 693 19.02 0.83 -7.89
N MET A 694 19.06 0.12 -9.03
CA MET A 694 17.86 -0.20 -9.83
C MET A 694 17.42 -1.66 -9.79
N VAL A 695 18.13 -2.56 -9.09
CA VAL A 695 17.66 -3.94 -8.92
C VAL A 695 16.98 -4.06 -7.56
N PHE A 696 15.82 -3.42 -7.42
CA PHE A 696 14.79 -3.70 -6.40
C PHE A 696 13.41 -3.27 -6.89
#